data_AF-A0AA90R719-F1
#
_entry.id   AF-A0AA90R719-F1
#
_cell.length_a   1.000
_cell.length_b   1.000
_cell.length_c   1.000
_cell.angle_alpha   90.00
_cell.angle_beta   90.00
_cell.angle_gamma   90.00
#
_symmetry.space_group_name_H-M   'P 1'
#
loop_
_entity.id
_entity.type
_entity.pdbx_description
1 polymer ?
#
loop_
_entity_poly.entity_id
_entity_poly.type
_entity_poly.pdbx_seq_one_letter_code
_entity_poly.pdbx_strand_id
1 'polypeptide(L)'
;MSTECKEREIITNFPYTYQAIENTWIVLKDGTRLSSRIWLPEVPEGEKVPAILEYIPYRKTDGTRTRDEPMHGYFAGHGYAAVRVDMRGSGESDGLLQDEYLKQEQDDALEVIEWISNQPWCDGNIGMMGKSWGGFNSLQVAARRPKNLKAIITLGFTDDRYNNDIHYKGGCLLNDNFWWGNIMLAYQVRPLDPHIVGDSWREKWLERLENMPLWMAQWMEDQTRDEYWKHGSVCENYDDIEVPVLAIDGWEDSYTNTVFSLMKGLSVPRKGIIGPWAHVYPQDGVPGPALGFLQEAVKWWDHWLKGIENDCIDGPMIDVWLEESMPPSSIKPVSKGEWVGLQSWPSNEVLTKTYQLTHGKLLEEQDDKEEQVLLKTPLNHGLLSGEWMGAGVLGESPSDQRLDDGMAMVFESDLLENPLEIVGYPRFEVQLSSDKPKAMLFAQLSDVAPDGAVTRVSYGVMNLAHLNGHDRVDLLTAGEKVNAYVNLDCCGHKFKAGHRVRLSIATTFWPMFWTMPEDATLTLNLETAKFSLPIFNGSRTAGPNMSPESAPLTPITILSEGKVDRSISYDIVADTWTCITDGVGGVFGEGVYRFDEIDVTVEHNLKRELTLSNADPLSAKYTIYQKMRIGREGWWIEADITVTQTSDAENFIIVGEMDVKENGEPAFKKNWDQKIKRVGL
;
A
#
# COMPACT_ATOMS: atom_id res chain seq x y z
N MET A 1 27.51 -8.07 10.46
CA MET A 1 27.01 -9.33 11.05
C MET A 1 26.07 -9.93 10.03
N SER A 2 26.04 -11.24 9.80
CA SER A 2 25.05 -11.83 8.89
C SER A 2 23.66 -11.51 9.43
N THR A 3 22.82 -10.85 8.64
CA THR A 3 21.41 -10.61 8.96
C THR A 3 20.68 -11.96 8.91
N GLU A 4 20.80 -12.74 9.98
CA GLU A 4 20.10 -14.01 10.14
C GLU A 4 18.63 -13.70 10.37
N CYS A 5 17.78 -14.01 9.41
CA CYS A 5 16.34 -13.85 9.56
C CYS A 5 15.85 -14.88 10.57
N LYS A 6 15.38 -14.41 11.72
CA LYS A 6 14.77 -15.27 12.73
C LYS A 6 13.36 -15.63 12.27
N GLU A 7 13.01 -16.90 12.37
CA GLU A 7 11.63 -17.34 12.20
C GLU A 7 10.75 -16.79 13.33
N ARG A 8 9.48 -16.56 13.02
CA ARG A 8 8.48 -16.11 14.00
C ARG A 8 8.25 -17.18 15.05
N GLU A 9 8.50 -16.84 16.31
CA GLU A 9 8.23 -17.71 17.44
C GLU A 9 6.72 -17.73 17.75
N ILE A 10 6.13 -18.91 17.81
CA ILE A 10 4.75 -19.09 18.25
C ILE A 10 4.79 -19.37 19.75
N ILE A 11 4.27 -18.43 20.55
CA ILE A 11 4.21 -18.57 22.00
C ILE A 11 2.81 -18.97 22.46
N THR A 12 2.75 -19.82 23.48
CA THR A 12 1.49 -20.32 24.07
C THR A 12 1.38 -19.99 25.56
N ASN A 13 2.46 -19.52 26.18
CA ASN A 13 2.49 -19.17 27.59
C ASN A 13 2.37 -17.66 27.72
N PHE A 14 1.18 -17.21 28.11
CA PHE A 14 0.84 -15.80 28.26
C PHE A 14 0.53 -15.46 29.73
N PRO A 15 0.65 -14.18 30.14
CA PRO A 15 0.20 -13.73 31.46
C PRO A 15 -1.30 -13.97 31.73
N TYR A 16 -2.13 -13.96 30.67
CA TYR A 16 -3.57 -14.21 30.74
C TYR A 16 -3.98 -15.32 29.78
N THR A 17 -4.91 -16.17 30.22
CA THR A 17 -5.76 -16.95 29.33
C THR A 17 -6.80 -16.03 28.68
N TYR A 18 -7.32 -16.41 27.51
CA TYR A 18 -8.34 -15.64 26.82
C TYR A 18 -9.28 -16.55 26.04
N GLN A 19 -10.45 -16.00 25.69
CA GLN A 19 -11.41 -16.64 24.81
C GLN A 19 -11.65 -15.80 23.56
N ALA A 20 -11.80 -16.45 22.41
CA ALA A 20 -12.26 -15.82 21.18
C ALA A 20 -13.77 -15.97 21.04
N ILE A 21 -14.50 -14.86 21.08
CA ILE A 21 -15.95 -14.80 20.86
C ILE A 21 -16.17 -14.58 19.36
N GLU A 22 -16.67 -15.62 18.68
CA GLU A 22 -16.78 -15.67 17.22
C GLU A 22 -17.57 -14.49 16.63
N ASN A 23 -18.68 -14.10 17.28
CA ASN A 23 -19.48 -12.96 16.85
C ASN A 23 -20.15 -12.24 18.02
N THR A 24 -19.98 -10.93 18.08
CA THR A 24 -20.76 -10.00 18.91
C THR A 24 -21.36 -8.92 18.01
N TRP A 25 -22.66 -8.67 18.15
CA TRP A 25 -23.34 -7.60 17.41
C TRP A 25 -23.19 -6.27 18.13
N ILE A 26 -22.61 -5.29 17.44
CA ILE A 26 -22.59 -3.90 17.85
C ILE A 26 -23.76 -3.20 17.16
N VAL A 27 -24.75 -2.75 17.93
CA VAL A 27 -25.92 -2.05 17.39
C VAL A 27 -25.68 -0.55 17.45
N LEU A 28 -25.62 0.09 16.29
CA LEU A 28 -25.46 1.53 16.15
C LEU A 28 -26.79 2.27 16.42
N LYS A 29 -26.72 3.60 16.59
CA LYS A 29 -27.89 4.46 16.88
C LYS A 29 -28.96 4.40 15.80
N ASP A 30 -28.59 4.18 14.55
CA ASP A 30 -29.50 4.03 13.41
C ASP A 30 -30.14 2.63 13.31
N GLY A 31 -29.78 1.70 14.20
CA GLY A 31 -30.25 0.32 14.23
C GLY A 31 -29.41 -0.65 13.39
N THR A 32 -28.40 -0.16 12.66
CA THR A 32 -27.44 -1.00 11.92
C THR A 32 -26.66 -1.87 12.89
N ARG A 33 -26.51 -3.14 12.56
CA ARG A 33 -25.70 -4.07 13.35
C ARG A 33 -24.38 -4.31 12.66
N LEU A 34 -23.29 -3.99 13.34
CA LEU A 34 -21.94 -4.36 12.92
C LEU A 34 -21.53 -5.68 13.59
N SER A 35 -20.95 -6.57 12.82
CA SER A 35 -20.41 -7.84 13.26
C SER A 35 -18.99 -7.65 13.78
N SER A 36 -18.69 -8.19 14.96
CA SER A 36 -17.35 -8.13 15.55
C SER A 36 -16.91 -9.47 16.12
N ARG A 37 -15.60 -9.72 16.09
CA ARG A 37 -14.95 -10.85 16.77
C ARG A 37 -14.09 -10.27 17.89
N ILE A 38 -14.18 -10.86 19.07
CA ILE A 38 -13.57 -10.30 20.28
C ILE A 38 -12.69 -11.37 20.92
N TRP A 39 -11.42 -11.07 21.12
CA TRP A 39 -10.52 -11.84 21.97
C TRP A 39 -10.51 -11.18 23.34
N LEU A 40 -11.12 -11.85 24.33
CA LEU A 40 -11.34 -11.31 25.65
C LEU A 40 -10.45 -12.03 26.68
N PRO A 41 -9.54 -11.32 27.36
CA PRO A 41 -8.73 -11.90 28.42
C PRO A 41 -9.58 -12.31 29.62
N GLU A 42 -9.21 -13.40 30.26
CA GLU A 42 -9.77 -13.82 31.55
C GLU A 42 -9.06 -13.06 32.66
N VAL A 43 -9.78 -12.13 33.30
CA VAL A 43 -9.31 -11.34 34.43
C VAL A 43 -10.14 -11.62 35.68
N PRO A 44 -9.60 -11.35 36.89
CA PRO A 44 -10.38 -11.47 38.13
C PRO A 44 -11.71 -10.70 38.08
N GLU A 45 -12.71 -11.22 38.80
CA GLU A 45 -14.05 -10.61 38.82
C GLU A 45 -14.01 -9.13 39.25
N GLY A 46 -14.60 -8.26 38.43
CA GLY A 46 -14.64 -6.81 38.66
C GLY A 46 -13.44 -6.04 38.10
N GLU A 47 -12.38 -6.72 37.64
CA GLU A 47 -11.31 -6.09 36.87
C GLU A 47 -11.75 -5.79 35.44
N LYS A 48 -11.21 -4.70 34.90
CA LYS A 48 -11.49 -4.18 33.58
C LYS A 48 -10.16 -4.00 32.85
N VAL A 49 -10.18 -4.18 31.53
CA VAL A 49 -9.00 -4.07 30.67
C VAL A 49 -9.19 -2.99 29.61
N PRO A 50 -8.08 -2.40 29.13
CA PRO A 50 -8.11 -1.58 27.92
C PRO A 50 -8.46 -2.44 26.70
N ALA A 51 -8.94 -1.77 25.65
CA ALA A 51 -9.29 -2.42 24.39
C ALA A 51 -8.41 -1.95 23.23
N ILE A 52 -8.23 -2.82 22.23
CA ILE A 52 -7.59 -2.50 20.96
C ILE A 52 -8.61 -2.75 19.85
N LEU A 53 -8.93 -1.72 19.08
CA LEU A 53 -9.87 -1.78 17.97
C LEU A 53 -9.12 -1.90 16.63
N GLU A 54 -9.55 -2.85 15.81
CA GLU A 54 -9.30 -2.85 14.38
C GLU A 54 -10.63 -2.84 13.62
N TYR A 55 -10.81 -1.88 12.72
CA TYR A 55 -12.05 -1.61 12.00
C TYR A 55 -11.78 -1.56 10.50
N ILE A 56 -12.17 -2.60 9.75
CA ILE A 56 -11.77 -2.77 8.34
C ILE A 56 -12.83 -3.55 7.53
N PRO A 57 -12.82 -3.49 6.18
CA PRO A 57 -13.82 -4.14 5.34
C PRO A 57 -13.40 -5.52 4.81
N TYR A 58 -12.43 -6.18 5.47
CA TYR A 58 -11.76 -7.37 4.93
C TYR A 58 -12.26 -8.71 5.49
N ARG A 59 -13.47 -8.73 6.08
CA ARG A 59 -14.17 -9.93 6.59
C ARG A 59 -13.42 -10.70 7.68
N LYS A 60 -13.89 -10.60 8.92
CA LYS A 60 -13.27 -11.25 10.09
C LYS A 60 -13.39 -12.79 10.07
N THR A 61 -14.38 -13.31 9.35
CA THR A 61 -14.72 -14.74 9.34
C THR A 61 -13.84 -15.53 8.36
N ASP A 62 -13.48 -14.94 7.22
CA ASP A 62 -12.68 -15.57 6.18
C ASP A 62 -11.43 -14.77 5.81
N GLY A 63 -11.60 -13.55 5.27
CA GLY A 63 -10.53 -12.78 4.64
C GLY A 63 -9.34 -12.47 5.56
N THR A 64 -9.58 -12.03 6.79
CA THR A 64 -8.50 -11.68 7.74
C THR A 64 -8.25 -12.71 8.84
N ARG A 65 -9.01 -13.81 8.90
CA ARG A 65 -8.97 -14.74 10.05
C ARG A 65 -7.56 -15.28 10.35
N THR A 66 -6.81 -15.69 9.31
CA THR A 66 -5.43 -16.22 9.43
C THR A 66 -4.44 -15.24 10.04
N ARG A 67 -4.69 -13.95 9.84
CA ARG A 67 -3.89 -12.84 10.36
C ARG A 67 -4.39 -12.38 11.72
N ASP A 68 -5.70 -12.35 11.91
CA ASP A 68 -6.33 -11.81 13.11
C ASP A 68 -6.07 -12.70 14.33
N GLU A 69 -6.17 -14.03 14.18
CA GLU A 69 -5.99 -14.98 15.28
C GLU A 69 -4.64 -14.85 16.00
N PRO A 70 -3.48 -14.96 15.32
CA PRO A 70 -2.19 -14.87 16.00
C PRO A 70 -1.92 -13.49 16.60
N MET A 71 -2.47 -12.42 16.02
CA MET A 71 -2.23 -11.04 16.44
C MET A 71 -3.12 -10.63 17.61
N HIS A 72 -4.43 -10.77 17.46
CA HIS A 72 -5.40 -10.38 18.48
C HIS A 72 -5.34 -11.33 19.68
N GLY A 73 -5.06 -12.62 19.45
CA GLY A 73 -4.74 -13.57 20.51
C GLY A 73 -3.50 -13.18 21.31
N TYR A 74 -2.48 -12.59 20.67
CA TYR A 74 -1.28 -12.12 21.37
C TYR A 74 -1.59 -10.94 22.29
N PHE A 75 -2.37 -9.98 21.80
CA PHE A 75 -2.82 -8.85 22.62
C PHE A 75 -3.71 -9.29 23.77
N ALA A 76 -4.64 -10.22 23.54
CA ALA A 76 -5.48 -10.79 24.59
C ALA A 76 -4.65 -11.54 25.65
N GLY A 77 -3.65 -12.32 25.24
CA GLY A 77 -2.70 -12.94 26.16
C GLY A 77 -1.94 -11.94 27.05
N HIS A 78 -1.78 -10.69 26.60
CA HIS A 78 -1.15 -9.59 27.33
C HIS A 78 -2.16 -8.67 28.07
N GLY A 79 -3.41 -9.12 28.22
CA GLY A 79 -4.42 -8.44 29.03
C GLY A 79 -5.10 -7.26 28.33
N TYR A 80 -5.34 -7.37 27.01
CA TYR A 80 -6.12 -6.43 26.22
C TYR A 80 -7.36 -7.08 25.63
N ALA A 81 -8.52 -6.42 25.70
CA ALA A 81 -9.65 -6.86 24.89
C ALA A 81 -9.42 -6.44 23.41
N ALA A 82 -9.14 -7.39 22.54
CA ALA A 82 -8.90 -7.11 21.13
C ALA A 82 -10.21 -7.27 20.34
N VAL A 83 -10.66 -6.21 19.66
CA VAL A 83 -11.97 -6.11 19.02
C VAL A 83 -11.77 -5.86 17.53
N ARG A 84 -12.04 -6.88 16.72
CA ARG A 84 -12.02 -6.77 15.25
C ARG A 84 -13.45 -6.61 14.75
N VAL A 85 -13.75 -5.49 14.11
CA VAL A 85 -15.10 -5.15 13.64
C VAL A 85 -15.15 -5.11 12.12
N ASP A 86 -16.12 -5.81 11.51
CA ASP A 86 -16.44 -5.64 10.09
C ASP A 86 -17.21 -4.35 9.89
N MET A 87 -16.72 -3.51 8.99
CA MET A 87 -17.36 -2.27 8.63
C MET A 87 -18.78 -2.49 8.08
N ARG A 88 -19.60 -1.44 8.11
CA ARG A 88 -20.93 -1.43 7.48
C ARG A 88 -20.83 -1.97 6.04
N GLY A 89 -21.69 -2.93 5.71
CA GLY A 89 -21.71 -3.57 4.39
C GLY A 89 -20.60 -4.58 4.09
N SER A 90 -19.62 -4.74 4.98
CA SER A 90 -18.59 -5.79 4.90
C SER A 90 -18.97 -6.99 5.76
N GLY A 91 -18.53 -8.18 5.34
CA GLY A 91 -18.76 -9.41 6.08
C GLY A 91 -20.24 -9.58 6.42
N GLU A 92 -20.50 -9.72 7.71
CA GLU A 92 -21.79 -10.04 8.30
C GLU A 92 -22.50 -8.80 8.86
N SER A 93 -21.82 -7.65 8.87
CA SER A 93 -22.38 -6.35 9.27
C SER A 93 -23.47 -5.90 8.32
N ASP A 94 -24.58 -5.35 8.79
CA ASP A 94 -25.67 -4.85 7.94
C ASP A 94 -25.21 -3.69 7.01
N GLY A 95 -26.01 -3.37 5.98
CA GLY A 95 -25.76 -2.24 5.07
C GLY A 95 -24.98 -2.57 3.79
N LEU A 96 -24.44 -1.52 3.17
CA LEU A 96 -23.71 -1.53 1.89
C LEU A 96 -22.35 -0.87 2.02
N LEU A 97 -21.34 -1.44 1.37
CA LEU A 97 -20.02 -0.86 1.25
C LEU A 97 -20.01 0.07 0.03
N GLN A 98 -20.18 1.37 0.26
CA GLN A 98 -20.45 2.35 -0.80
C GLN A 98 -19.17 2.89 -1.45
N ASP A 99 -18.09 3.01 -0.68
CA ASP A 99 -16.80 3.52 -1.12
C ASP A 99 -15.77 3.29 0.00
N GLU A 100 -14.58 3.85 -0.17
CA GLU A 100 -13.53 3.90 0.83
C GLU A 100 -13.50 5.19 1.66
N TYR A 101 -13.24 5.04 2.96
CA TYR A 101 -12.97 6.12 3.92
C TYR A 101 -14.07 7.17 4.04
N LEU A 102 -15.33 6.77 3.80
CA LEU A 102 -16.49 7.65 3.86
C LEU A 102 -16.65 8.28 5.25
N LYS A 103 -17.24 9.47 5.30
CA LYS A 103 -17.67 10.06 6.57
C LYS A 103 -18.53 9.11 7.42
N GLN A 104 -19.38 8.31 6.78
CA GLN A 104 -20.22 7.31 7.47
C GLN A 104 -19.38 6.24 8.17
N GLU A 105 -18.30 5.76 7.53
CA GLU A 105 -17.36 4.82 8.16
C GLU A 105 -16.76 5.43 9.44
N GLN A 106 -16.32 6.68 9.36
CA GLN A 106 -15.75 7.37 10.52
C GLN A 106 -16.78 7.57 11.63
N ASP A 107 -18.01 7.94 11.29
CA ASP A 107 -19.09 8.12 12.27
C ASP A 107 -19.46 6.80 12.96
N ASP A 108 -19.53 5.70 12.20
CA ASP A 108 -19.75 4.36 12.73
C ASP A 108 -18.60 3.95 13.68
N ALA A 109 -17.35 4.25 13.33
CA ALA A 109 -16.19 3.97 14.19
C ALA A 109 -16.25 4.72 15.53
N LEU A 110 -16.73 5.98 15.55
CA LEU A 110 -16.94 6.73 16.79
C LEU A 110 -17.98 6.04 17.70
N GLU A 111 -19.06 5.53 17.12
CA GLU A 111 -20.08 4.78 17.86
C GLU A 111 -19.56 3.41 18.34
N VAL A 112 -18.71 2.74 17.56
CA VAL A 112 -18.02 1.51 17.98
C VAL A 112 -17.11 1.77 19.18
N ILE A 113 -16.30 2.84 19.16
CA ILE A 113 -15.45 3.24 20.29
C ILE A 113 -16.30 3.54 21.52
N GLU A 114 -17.41 4.27 21.36
CA GLU A 114 -18.37 4.53 22.45
C GLU A 114 -18.95 3.22 22.99
N TRP A 115 -19.36 2.29 22.12
CA TRP A 115 -19.89 0.99 22.51
C TRP A 115 -18.87 0.16 23.29
N ILE A 116 -17.62 0.08 22.82
CA ILE A 116 -16.52 -0.65 23.48
C ILE A 116 -16.31 -0.08 24.89
N SER A 117 -16.25 1.25 25.02
CA SER A 117 -15.99 1.92 26.29
C SER A 117 -17.06 1.66 27.36
N ASN A 118 -18.28 1.30 26.93
CA ASN A 118 -19.42 1.02 27.80
C ASN A 118 -19.53 -0.47 28.17
N GLN A 119 -18.67 -1.34 27.64
CA GLN A 119 -18.71 -2.76 27.97
C GLN A 119 -18.25 -3.01 29.42
N PRO A 120 -18.84 -4.02 30.10
CA PRO A 120 -18.51 -4.29 31.50
C PRO A 120 -17.05 -4.67 31.72
N TRP A 121 -16.38 -5.22 30.70
CA TRP A 121 -14.98 -5.61 30.71
C TRP A 121 -14.01 -4.47 30.33
N CYS A 122 -14.49 -3.35 29.78
CA CYS A 122 -13.62 -2.25 29.34
C CYS A 122 -13.37 -1.24 30.46
N ASP A 123 -12.13 -0.77 30.59
CA ASP A 123 -11.73 0.28 31.54
C ASP A 123 -11.96 1.71 31.00
N GLY A 124 -12.35 1.82 29.73
CA GLY A 124 -12.60 3.08 29.02
C GLY A 124 -11.42 3.60 28.20
N ASN A 125 -10.25 2.96 28.24
CA ASN A 125 -9.09 3.26 27.41
C ASN A 125 -9.08 2.37 26.17
N ILE A 126 -9.02 3.00 25.00
CA ILE A 126 -9.08 2.30 23.72
C ILE A 126 -7.89 2.74 22.87
N GLY A 127 -7.17 1.78 22.31
CA GLY A 127 -6.24 1.98 21.20
C GLY A 127 -6.90 1.60 19.88
N MET A 128 -6.45 2.16 18.77
CA MET A 128 -6.87 1.73 17.44
C MET A 128 -5.65 1.43 16.57
N MET A 129 -5.74 0.39 15.75
CA MET A 129 -4.65 0.03 14.84
C MET A 129 -5.13 -0.62 13.56
N GLY A 130 -4.23 -0.70 12.59
CA GLY A 130 -4.40 -1.51 11.40
C GLY A 130 -3.31 -1.27 10.36
N LYS A 131 -3.32 -2.12 9.32
CA LYS A 131 -2.48 -1.99 8.12
C LYS A 131 -3.34 -1.58 6.94
N SER A 132 -2.81 -0.80 6.00
CA SER A 132 -3.55 -0.36 4.82
C SER A 132 -4.77 0.43 5.29
N TRP A 133 -5.97 0.10 4.82
CA TRP A 133 -7.23 0.66 5.31
C TRP A 133 -7.32 0.92 6.81
N GLY A 134 -6.91 -0.05 7.65
CA GLY A 134 -6.93 0.12 9.11
C GLY A 134 -5.89 1.14 9.61
N GLY A 135 -4.78 1.30 8.89
CA GLY A 135 -3.78 2.34 9.15
C GLY A 135 -4.33 3.73 8.79
N PHE A 136 -4.98 3.85 7.63
CA PHE A 136 -5.55 5.10 7.15
C PHE A 136 -6.70 5.55 8.06
N ASN A 137 -7.65 4.66 8.32
CA ASN A 137 -8.83 5.02 9.09
C ASN A 137 -8.51 5.23 10.57
N SER A 138 -7.45 4.62 11.12
CA SER A 138 -6.99 4.94 12.48
C SER A 138 -6.57 6.41 12.62
N LEU A 139 -5.88 6.95 11.60
CA LEU A 139 -5.50 8.37 11.54
C LEU A 139 -6.75 9.25 11.38
N GLN A 140 -7.66 8.88 10.47
CA GLN A 140 -8.87 9.63 10.20
C GLN A 140 -9.81 9.68 11.43
N VAL A 141 -10.00 8.55 12.11
CA VAL A 141 -10.80 8.46 13.34
C VAL A 141 -10.11 9.21 14.49
N ALA A 142 -8.78 9.14 14.61
CA ALA A 142 -8.06 9.94 15.59
C ALA A 142 -8.24 11.44 15.38
N ALA A 143 -8.27 11.91 14.13
CA ALA A 143 -8.57 13.31 13.78
C ALA A 143 -9.98 13.77 14.21
N ARG A 144 -10.91 12.82 14.42
CA ARG A 144 -12.25 13.08 14.94
C ARG A 144 -12.30 13.18 16.48
N ARG A 145 -11.16 13.04 17.16
CA ARG A 145 -10.95 13.23 18.61
C ARG A 145 -11.93 12.45 19.52
N PRO A 146 -12.18 11.13 19.30
CA PRO A 146 -13.00 10.35 20.21
C PRO A 146 -12.40 10.32 21.63
N LYS A 147 -13.20 10.67 22.64
CA LYS A 147 -12.77 10.81 24.04
C LYS A 147 -12.04 9.58 24.60
N ASN A 148 -12.46 8.39 24.21
CA ASN A 148 -11.95 7.12 24.73
C ASN A 148 -10.73 6.59 23.98
N LEU A 149 -10.39 7.14 22.80
CA LEU A 149 -9.19 6.79 22.07
C LEU A 149 -7.98 7.46 22.72
N LYS A 150 -6.95 6.68 23.02
CA LYS A 150 -5.77 7.14 23.80
C LYS A 150 -4.46 7.08 23.05
N ALA A 151 -4.34 6.22 22.03
CA ALA A 151 -3.18 6.14 21.14
C ALA A 151 -3.55 5.31 19.90
N ILE A 152 -2.77 5.45 18.83
CA ILE A 152 -2.92 4.62 17.62
C ILE A 152 -1.60 4.00 17.16
N ILE A 153 -1.70 2.90 16.41
CA ILE A 153 -0.61 2.34 15.61
C ILE A 153 -1.09 2.27 14.15
N THR A 154 -0.39 2.95 13.24
CA THR A 154 -0.75 3.00 11.82
C THR A 154 0.34 2.34 10.97
N LEU A 155 -0.04 1.41 10.09
CA LEU A 155 0.90 0.65 9.26
C LEU A 155 0.56 0.73 7.76
N GLY A 156 1.58 0.89 6.91
CA GLY A 156 1.43 0.90 5.44
C GLY A 156 0.28 1.81 5.02
N PHE A 157 0.38 3.10 5.37
CA PHE A 157 -0.73 4.04 5.41
C PHE A 157 -0.48 5.27 4.53
N THR A 158 -1.51 6.01 4.17
CA THR A 158 -1.35 7.35 3.57
C THR A 158 -1.84 8.48 4.46
N ASP A 159 -1.21 9.66 4.33
CA ASP A 159 -1.73 10.92 4.85
C ASP A 159 -2.31 11.84 3.75
N ASP A 160 -2.14 11.48 2.47
CA ASP A 160 -2.67 12.15 1.29
C ASP A 160 -3.24 11.12 0.29
N ARG A 161 -4.56 10.93 0.32
CA ARG A 161 -5.29 9.94 -0.49
C ARG A 161 -5.17 10.15 -2.00
N TYR A 162 -4.78 11.34 -2.46
CA TYR A 162 -4.60 11.56 -3.89
C TYR A 162 -3.22 11.14 -4.37
N ASN A 163 -2.16 11.63 -3.72
CA ASN A 163 -0.80 11.55 -4.29
C ASN A 163 0.07 10.42 -3.73
N ASN A 164 -0.32 9.84 -2.60
CA ASN A 164 0.41 8.78 -1.91
C ASN A 164 -0.52 7.58 -1.66
N ASP A 165 -1.39 7.25 -2.61
CA ASP A 165 -2.32 6.13 -2.52
C ASP A 165 -2.39 5.40 -3.86
N ILE A 166 -3.04 4.24 -3.89
CA ILE A 166 -3.20 3.34 -5.07
C ILE A 166 -3.85 4.00 -6.30
N HIS A 167 -4.42 5.21 -6.16
CA HIS A 167 -5.19 5.87 -7.20
C HIS A 167 -4.33 6.69 -8.13
N TYR A 168 -3.64 7.69 -7.58
CA TYR A 168 -2.80 8.61 -8.35
C TYR A 168 -1.43 8.80 -7.67
N LYS A 169 -0.42 9.10 -8.48
CA LYS A 169 0.88 9.54 -8.01
C LYS A 169 1.43 10.57 -8.97
N GLY A 170 1.85 11.72 -8.44
CA GLY A 170 2.29 12.85 -9.25
C GLY A 170 1.23 13.34 -10.24
N GLY A 171 -0.06 13.10 -9.98
CA GLY A 171 -1.15 13.38 -10.93
C GLY A 171 -1.27 12.40 -12.10
N CYS A 172 -0.56 11.25 -12.06
CA CYS A 172 -0.69 10.15 -13.01
C CYS A 172 -1.58 9.04 -12.43
N LEU A 173 -2.41 8.41 -13.26
CA LEU A 173 -3.25 7.28 -12.87
C LEU A 173 -2.40 6.00 -12.70
N LEU A 174 -2.45 5.41 -11.51
CA LEU A 174 -1.87 4.11 -11.24
C LEU A 174 -2.78 2.99 -11.75
N ASN A 175 -2.19 1.93 -12.31
CA ASN A 175 -2.95 0.73 -12.65
C ASN A 175 -3.47 0.00 -11.40
N ASP A 176 -2.90 0.30 -10.23
CA ASP A 176 -3.36 -0.17 -8.93
C ASP A 176 -4.78 0.33 -8.58
N ASN A 177 -5.24 1.45 -9.14
CA ASN A 177 -6.64 1.89 -9.02
C ASN A 177 -7.60 0.83 -9.55
N PHE A 178 -7.32 0.30 -10.75
CA PHE A 178 -8.13 -0.73 -11.38
C PHE A 178 -7.97 -2.09 -10.70
N TRP A 179 -6.75 -2.39 -10.28
CA TRP A 179 -6.40 -3.61 -9.56
C TRP A 179 -7.15 -3.72 -8.23
N TRP A 180 -7.04 -2.70 -7.38
CA TRP A 180 -7.66 -2.68 -6.06
C TRP A 180 -9.18 -2.65 -6.14
N GLY A 181 -9.75 -1.88 -7.07
CA GLY A 181 -11.20 -1.87 -7.28
C GLY A 181 -11.73 -3.25 -7.63
N ASN A 182 -10.97 -4.06 -8.36
CA ASN A 182 -11.33 -5.46 -8.65
C ASN A 182 -11.19 -6.36 -7.42
N ILE A 183 -10.15 -6.19 -6.59
CA ILE A 183 -10.04 -6.91 -5.32
C ILE A 183 -11.27 -6.63 -4.44
N MET A 184 -11.65 -5.36 -4.28
CA MET A 184 -12.79 -4.97 -3.48
C MET A 184 -14.12 -5.44 -4.09
N LEU A 185 -14.23 -5.48 -5.42
CA LEU A 185 -15.37 -6.10 -6.09
C LEU A 185 -15.51 -7.58 -5.70
N ALA A 186 -14.41 -8.33 -5.63
CA ALA A 186 -14.45 -9.72 -5.16
C ALA A 186 -14.88 -9.81 -3.69
N TYR A 187 -14.40 -8.95 -2.80
CA TYR A 187 -14.87 -8.91 -1.41
C TYR A 187 -16.36 -8.60 -1.28
N GLN A 188 -16.88 -7.62 -2.04
CA GLN A 188 -18.29 -7.21 -2.02
C GLN A 188 -19.25 -8.34 -2.43
N VAL A 189 -18.78 -9.26 -3.29
CA VAL A 189 -19.60 -10.37 -3.80
C VAL A 189 -19.77 -11.49 -2.77
N ARG A 190 -18.89 -11.58 -1.77
CA ARG A 190 -18.93 -12.67 -0.79
C ARG A 190 -20.21 -12.62 0.05
N PRO A 191 -20.86 -13.78 0.29
CA PRO A 191 -22.09 -13.85 1.06
C PRO A 191 -21.90 -13.55 2.55
N LEU A 192 -23.01 -13.26 3.23
CA LEU A 192 -23.09 -13.30 4.68
C LEU A 192 -23.22 -14.77 5.12
N ASP A 193 -22.59 -15.15 6.23
CA ASP A 193 -22.66 -16.54 6.74
C ASP A 193 -24.03 -16.84 7.40
N PRO A 194 -24.78 -17.87 6.95
CA PRO A 194 -26.06 -18.26 7.53
C PRO A 194 -25.98 -18.73 8.99
N HIS A 195 -24.84 -19.26 9.46
CA HIS A 195 -24.66 -19.62 10.87
C HIS A 195 -24.60 -18.38 11.78
N ILE A 196 -24.20 -17.22 11.25
CA ILE A 196 -24.12 -15.96 11.99
C ILE A 196 -25.40 -15.13 11.82
N VAL A 197 -25.87 -15.00 10.57
CA VAL A 197 -26.97 -14.07 10.21
C VAL A 197 -28.34 -14.74 10.20
N GLY A 198 -28.39 -16.08 10.16
CA GLY A 198 -29.62 -16.85 10.05
C GLY A 198 -30.28 -16.72 8.67
N ASP A 199 -31.54 -17.12 8.58
CA ASP A 199 -32.28 -17.30 7.31
C ASP A 199 -32.36 -16.03 6.41
N SER A 200 -32.14 -14.85 6.98
CA SER A 200 -32.12 -13.57 6.24
C SER A 200 -30.86 -13.34 5.40
N TRP A 201 -29.82 -14.19 5.53
CA TRP A 201 -28.53 -14.00 4.87
C TRP A 201 -28.67 -13.83 3.34
N ARG A 202 -29.53 -14.64 2.71
CA ARG A 202 -29.67 -14.72 1.25
C ARG A 202 -30.30 -13.47 0.66
N GLU A 203 -31.38 -12.99 1.28
CA GLU A 203 -32.09 -11.77 0.88
C GLU A 203 -31.13 -10.56 0.96
N LYS A 204 -30.45 -10.41 2.09
CA LYS A 204 -29.47 -9.34 2.30
C LYS A 204 -28.31 -9.42 1.32
N TRP A 205 -27.80 -10.62 1.06
CA TRP A 205 -26.72 -10.81 0.10
C TRP A 205 -27.12 -10.41 -1.32
N LEU A 206 -28.30 -10.83 -1.80
CA LEU A 206 -28.80 -10.42 -3.12
C LEU A 206 -29.04 -8.91 -3.20
N GLU A 207 -29.55 -8.29 -2.13
CA GLU A 207 -29.69 -6.83 -2.04
C GLU A 207 -28.33 -6.13 -2.20
N ARG A 208 -27.25 -6.68 -1.61
CA ARG A 208 -25.90 -6.15 -1.83
C ARG A 208 -25.44 -6.26 -3.27
N LEU A 209 -25.59 -7.43 -3.88
CA LEU A 209 -25.15 -7.63 -5.26
C LEU A 209 -25.84 -6.68 -6.24
N GLU A 210 -27.13 -6.44 -6.04
CA GLU A 210 -27.90 -5.47 -6.82
C GLU A 210 -27.34 -4.05 -6.65
N ASN A 211 -27.10 -3.63 -5.42
CA ASN A 211 -26.78 -2.24 -5.08
C ASN A 211 -25.27 -1.93 -4.96
N MET A 212 -24.39 -2.91 -5.13
CA MET A 212 -22.96 -2.67 -5.01
C MET A 212 -22.44 -1.76 -6.15
N PRO A 213 -21.63 -0.73 -5.83
CA PRO A 213 -21.04 0.18 -6.80
C PRO A 213 -19.81 -0.42 -7.51
N LEU A 214 -19.32 0.29 -8.55
CA LEU A 214 -18.10 -0.05 -9.27
C LEU A 214 -16.99 0.97 -8.93
N TRP A 215 -16.25 0.69 -7.87
CA TRP A 215 -15.31 1.63 -7.24
C TRP A 215 -14.25 2.19 -8.16
N MET A 216 -13.58 1.34 -8.94
CA MET A 216 -12.53 1.80 -9.87
C MET A 216 -13.03 2.85 -10.87
N ALA A 217 -14.32 2.84 -11.23
CA ALA A 217 -14.90 3.84 -12.09
C ALA A 217 -15.20 5.13 -11.32
N GLN A 218 -15.74 5.02 -10.10
CA GLN A 218 -16.00 6.17 -9.22
C GLN A 218 -14.73 6.96 -8.92
N TRP A 219 -13.64 6.28 -8.54
CA TRP A 219 -12.36 6.92 -8.27
C TRP A 219 -11.75 7.62 -9.50
N MET A 220 -12.11 7.18 -10.71
CA MET A 220 -11.67 7.83 -11.95
C MET A 220 -12.48 9.08 -12.29
N GLU A 221 -13.62 9.33 -11.64
CA GLU A 221 -14.38 10.57 -11.85
C GLU A 221 -13.62 11.77 -11.29
N ASP A 222 -12.89 11.57 -10.18
CA ASP A 222 -12.11 12.61 -9.50
C ASP A 222 -10.62 12.52 -9.87
N GLN A 223 -10.25 12.98 -11.07
CA GLN A 223 -8.85 12.94 -11.56
C GLN A 223 -7.94 14.05 -11.03
N THR A 224 -8.47 14.96 -10.23
CA THR A 224 -7.73 16.05 -9.56
C THR A 224 -7.89 15.95 -8.06
N ARG A 225 -6.98 16.52 -7.28
CA ARG A 225 -7.04 16.57 -5.81
C ARG A 225 -8.10 17.57 -5.31
N ASP A 226 -9.37 17.22 -5.52
CA ASP A 226 -10.54 17.97 -5.11
C ASP A 226 -11.03 17.57 -3.69
N GLU A 227 -12.27 17.96 -3.36
CA GLU A 227 -12.86 17.70 -2.04
C GLU A 227 -13.05 16.20 -1.75
N TYR A 228 -13.19 15.35 -2.78
CA TYR A 228 -13.30 13.90 -2.58
C TYR A 228 -12.01 13.35 -1.99
N TRP A 229 -10.85 13.72 -2.55
CA TRP A 229 -9.55 13.25 -2.04
C TRP A 229 -9.07 13.96 -0.78
N LYS A 230 -9.41 15.24 -0.60
CA LYS A 230 -9.13 15.95 0.65
C LYS A 230 -9.86 15.31 1.83
N HIS A 231 -11.07 14.78 1.61
CA HIS A 231 -11.76 14.01 2.62
C HIS A 231 -10.95 12.77 3.00
N GLY A 232 -10.62 12.64 4.29
CA GLY A 232 -9.84 11.51 4.81
C GLY A 232 -8.32 11.64 4.62
N SER A 233 -7.84 12.71 3.97
CA SER A 233 -6.42 13.06 3.93
C SER A 233 -6.04 13.84 5.19
N VAL A 234 -5.35 13.22 6.14
CA VAL A 234 -5.02 13.87 7.42
C VAL A 234 -3.95 14.95 7.29
N CYS A 235 -3.23 15.01 6.16
CA CYS A 235 -2.32 16.11 5.85
C CYS A 235 -3.00 17.48 5.70
N GLU A 236 -4.33 17.53 5.56
CA GLU A 236 -5.08 18.79 5.58
C GLU A 236 -4.93 19.53 6.91
N ASN A 237 -4.86 18.79 8.03
CA ASN A 237 -4.63 19.35 9.35
C ASN A 237 -4.15 18.28 10.35
N TYR A 238 -2.83 18.17 10.54
CA TYR A 238 -2.26 17.23 11.50
C TYR A 238 -2.63 17.55 12.97
N ASP A 239 -2.97 18.80 13.31
CA ASP A 239 -3.37 19.20 14.67
C ASP A 239 -4.74 18.64 15.07
N ASP A 240 -5.48 18.03 14.14
CA ASP A 240 -6.70 17.29 14.48
C ASP A 240 -6.42 15.97 15.21
N ILE A 241 -5.20 15.44 15.10
CA ILE A 241 -4.77 14.24 15.80
C ILE A 241 -4.11 14.64 17.13
N GLU A 242 -4.81 14.36 18.24
CA GLU A 242 -4.38 14.75 19.59
C GLU A 242 -3.90 13.56 20.46
N VAL A 243 -3.87 12.36 19.89
CA VAL A 243 -3.40 11.14 20.56
C VAL A 243 -2.03 10.72 20.03
N PRO A 244 -1.19 10.09 20.85
CA PRO A 244 0.08 9.52 20.42
C PRO A 244 -0.03 8.59 19.20
N VAL A 245 0.98 8.64 18.33
CA VAL A 245 1.03 7.87 17.08
C VAL A 245 2.33 7.08 16.93
N LEU A 246 2.22 5.76 16.76
CA LEU A 246 3.30 4.93 16.25
C LEU A 246 3.03 4.63 14.77
N ALA A 247 3.91 5.10 13.90
CA ALA A 247 3.82 4.93 12.45
C ALA A 247 4.84 3.90 11.98
N ILE A 248 4.41 2.90 11.21
CA ILE A 248 5.29 1.83 10.73
C ILE A 248 5.08 1.59 9.24
N ASP A 249 6.17 1.42 8.49
CA ASP A 249 6.11 1.08 7.08
C ASP A 249 7.35 0.31 6.61
N GLY A 250 7.46 0.00 5.33
CA GLY A 250 8.63 -0.65 4.75
C GLY A 250 9.03 -0.13 3.37
N TRP A 251 10.30 -0.27 3.00
CA TRP A 251 10.87 0.22 1.74
C TRP A 251 10.33 -0.46 0.49
N GLU A 252 9.83 -1.70 0.61
CA GLU A 252 9.22 -2.43 -0.50
C GLU A 252 7.69 -2.24 -0.50
N ASP A 253 7.14 -1.44 0.42
CA ASP A 253 5.77 -0.95 0.37
C ASP A 253 5.68 0.31 -0.53
N SER A 254 4.48 0.66 -0.96
CA SER A 254 4.22 1.85 -1.79
C SER A 254 4.12 3.14 -0.97
N TYR A 255 3.87 3.02 0.34
CA TYR A 255 3.53 4.14 1.22
C TYR A 255 4.74 4.80 1.91
N THR A 256 5.96 4.42 1.53
CA THR A 256 7.26 4.82 2.12
C THR A 256 7.43 6.29 2.54
N ASN A 257 6.76 7.22 1.86
CA ASN A 257 6.78 8.66 2.16
C ASN A 257 6.11 9.01 3.50
N THR A 258 5.10 8.26 3.90
CA THR A 258 4.04 8.75 4.82
C THR A 258 4.48 8.72 6.27
N VAL A 259 5.40 7.81 6.65
CA VAL A 259 6.08 7.86 7.95
C VAL A 259 6.78 9.21 8.11
N PHE A 260 7.56 9.63 7.12
CA PHE A 260 8.31 10.87 7.19
C PHE A 260 7.40 12.10 7.16
N SER A 261 6.38 12.16 6.30
CA SER A 261 5.45 13.31 6.29
C SER A 261 4.70 13.45 7.62
N LEU A 262 4.26 12.33 8.21
CA LEU A 262 3.55 12.33 9.48
C LEU A 262 4.47 12.70 10.67
N MET A 263 5.72 12.22 10.68
CA MET A 263 6.74 12.60 11.66
C MET A 263 7.24 14.04 11.51
N LYS A 264 6.94 14.71 10.38
CA LYS A 264 7.09 16.17 10.25
C LYS A 264 5.84 16.90 10.74
N GLY A 265 4.67 16.42 10.35
CA GLY A 265 3.38 17.13 10.48
C GLY A 265 2.77 17.16 11.89
N LEU A 266 2.76 16.02 12.58
CA LEU A 266 2.19 15.90 13.94
C LEU A 266 2.89 16.77 15.00
N SER A 267 2.23 17.01 16.13
CA SER A 267 2.79 17.72 17.30
C SER A 267 2.68 16.91 18.61
N VAL A 268 1.99 15.77 18.56
CA VAL A 268 1.81 14.79 19.64
C VAL A 268 3.05 13.89 19.82
N PRO A 269 3.15 13.14 20.94
CA PRO A 269 4.12 12.07 21.07
C PRO A 269 4.03 11.11 19.89
N ARG A 270 5.14 10.89 19.19
CA ARG A 270 5.16 10.14 17.94
C ARG A 270 6.48 9.42 17.72
N LYS A 271 6.41 8.27 17.05
CA LYS A 271 7.58 7.48 16.65
C LYS A 271 7.34 6.83 15.30
N GLY A 272 8.37 6.78 14.47
CA GLY A 272 8.39 6.16 13.16
C GLY A 272 9.32 4.95 13.12
N ILE A 273 8.91 3.88 12.44
CA ILE A 273 9.75 2.72 12.15
C ILE A 273 9.59 2.42 10.66
N ILE A 274 10.70 2.37 9.92
CA ILE A 274 10.66 1.95 8.52
C ILE A 274 11.68 0.85 8.25
N GLY A 275 11.17 -0.33 7.89
CA GLY A 275 11.95 -1.54 7.66
C GLY A 275 12.10 -1.89 6.17
N PRO A 276 12.65 -3.07 5.85
CA PRO A 276 12.78 -3.54 4.48
C PRO A 276 11.52 -4.18 3.90
N TRP A 277 10.38 -4.09 4.59
CA TRP A 277 9.22 -4.92 4.34
C TRP A 277 8.39 -4.42 3.15
N ALA A 278 7.70 -5.36 2.50
CA ALA A 278 6.61 -5.09 1.57
C ALA A 278 5.31 -4.73 2.33
N HIS A 279 4.18 -4.65 1.63
CA HIS A 279 2.88 -4.31 2.20
C HIS A 279 2.28 -5.43 3.08
N VAL A 280 2.97 -5.79 4.16
CA VAL A 280 2.62 -6.83 5.14
C VAL A 280 2.76 -6.29 6.56
N TYR A 281 2.20 -7.00 7.53
CA TYR A 281 2.52 -6.67 8.92
C TYR A 281 3.99 -7.02 9.20
N PRO A 282 4.76 -6.16 9.90
CA PRO A 282 6.21 -6.36 10.03
C PRO A 282 6.64 -7.64 10.75
N GLN A 283 5.80 -8.28 11.60
CA GLN A 283 6.11 -9.61 12.14
C GLN A 283 6.12 -10.73 11.10
N ASP A 284 5.46 -10.50 9.97
CA ASP A 284 5.46 -11.33 8.77
C ASP A 284 6.35 -10.72 7.68
N GLY A 285 7.22 -9.79 8.08
CA GLY A 285 8.00 -8.92 7.21
C GLY A 285 8.83 -9.68 6.19
N VAL A 286 8.50 -9.47 4.92
CA VAL A 286 9.24 -9.94 3.75
C VAL A 286 9.46 -8.75 2.80
N PRO A 287 10.66 -8.52 2.27
CA PRO A 287 11.94 -9.12 2.65
C PRO A 287 12.23 -9.04 4.16
N GLY A 288 12.85 -10.08 4.70
CA GLY A 288 13.35 -10.04 6.07
C GLY A 288 14.53 -9.06 6.21
N PRO A 289 14.98 -8.77 7.44
CA PRO A 289 14.51 -9.33 8.70
C PRO A 289 13.14 -8.80 9.14
N ALA A 290 12.29 -9.68 9.67
CA ALA A 290 11.00 -9.32 10.25
C ALA A 290 11.15 -8.65 11.63
N LEU A 291 10.17 -7.82 11.99
CA LEU A 291 10.12 -7.06 13.25
C LEU A 291 9.42 -7.87 14.35
N GLY A 292 9.86 -7.72 15.60
CA GLY A 292 9.09 -7.99 16.80
C GLY A 292 7.90 -7.04 16.99
N PHE A 293 7.06 -6.89 15.95
CA PHE A 293 5.99 -5.89 15.92
C PHE A 293 5.04 -6.02 17.09
N LEU A 294 4.62 -7.25 17.42
CA LEU A 294 3.66 -7.45 18.51
C LEU A 294 4.24 -7.07 19.86
N GLN A 295 5.55 -7.26 20.06
CA GLN A 295 6.25 -6.80 21.27
C GLN A 295 6.32 -5.26 21.32
N GLU A 296 6.68 -4.60 20.21
CA GLU A 296 6.70 -3.13 20.15
C GLU A 296 5.30 -2.54 20.34
N ALA A 297 4.27 -3.18 19.77
CA ALA A 297 2.87 -2.81 19.96
C ALA A 297 2.44 -2.97 21.43
N VAL A 298 2.75 -4.09 22.09
CA VAL A 298 2.44 -4.28 23.52
C VAL A 298 3.12 -3.23 24.39
N LYS A 299 4.39 -2.89 24.13
CA LYS A 299 5.06 -1.78 24.84
C LYS A 299 4.32 -0.46 24.65
N TRP A 300 3.93 -0.16 23.42
CA TRP A 300 3.18 1.05 23.10
C TRP A 300 1.83 1.11 23.85
N TRP A 301 1.09 -0.01 23.85
CA TRP A 301 -0.18 -0.11 24.55
C TRP A 301 -0.04 -0.07 26.07
N ASP A 302 0.99 -0.71 26.62
CA ASP A 302 1.24 -0.72 28.06
C ASP A 302 1.49 0.72 28.55
N HIS A 303 2.22 1.52 27.76
CA HIS A 303 2.48 2.91 28.07
C HIS A 303 1.21 3.76 28.02
N TRP A 304 0.51 3.76 26.88
CA TRP A 304 -0.56 4.72 26.62
C TRP A 304 -1.94 4.31 27.12
N LEU A 305 -2.21 3.00 27.24
CA LEU A 305 -3.51 2.49 27.69
C LEU A 305 -3.51 2.08 29.15
N LYS A 306 -2.37 1.58 29.67
CA LYS A 306 -2.24 1.13 31.08
C LYS A 306 -1.42 2.08 31.96
N GLY A 307 -0.70 3.05 31.39
CA GLY A 307 0.16 3.96 32.15
C GLY A 307 1.41 3.29 32.73
N ILE A 308 1.87 2.19 32.12
CA ILE A 308 3.07 1.46 32.55
C ILE A 308 4.30 2.13 31.93
N GLU A 309 5.21 2.63 32.77
CA GLU A 309 6.47 3.21 32.31
C GLU A 309 7.35 2.15 31.61
N ASN A 310 7.83 2.49 30.41
CA ASN A 310 8.69 1.65 29.58
C ASN A 310 9.45 2.51 28.54
N ASP A 311 10.16 1.86 27.62
CA ASP A 311 11.05 2.47 26.64
C ASP A 311 10.42 2.70 25.24
N CYS A 312 9.09 2.63 25.10
CA CYS A 312 8.46 2.67 23.76
C CYS A 312 8.73 3.97 22.98
N ILE A 313 8.90 5.09 23.68
CA ILE A 313 9.19 6.41 23.10
C ILE A 313 10.68 6.78 23.17
N ASP A 314 11.51 5.94 23.79
CA ASP A 314 12.95 6.18 23.90
C ASP A 314 13.65 6.00 22.55
N GLY A 315 14.82 6.61 22.39
CA GLY A 315 15.62 6.52 21.17
C GLY A 315 15.28 7.59 20.13
N PRO A 316 15.60 7.36 18.84
CA PRO A 316 15.30 8.31 17.78
C PRO A 316 13.79 8.45 17.54
N MET A 317 13.39 9.58 16.96
CA MET A 317 12.03 9.78 16.46
C MET A 317 11.70 8.81 15.33
N ILE A 318 12.67 8.51 14.46
CA ILE A 318 12.50 7.57 13.35
C ILE A 318 13.65 6.56 13.38
N ASP A 319 13.32 5.28 13.55
CA ASP A 319 14.23 4.17 13.28
C ASP A 319 14.09 3.76 11.80
N VAL A 320 15.21 3.71 11.10
CA VAL A 320 15.30 3.54 9.65
C VAL A 320 16.22 2.37 9.34
N TRP A 321 15.72 1.36 8.61
CA TRP A 321 16.56 0.29 8.10
C TRP A 321 17.36 0.80 6.89
N LEU A 322 18.66 1.04 7.05
CA LEU A 322 19.52 1.47 5.94
C LEU A 322 19.92 0.25 5.10
N GLU A 323 19.32 0.12 3.92
CA GLU A 323 19.57 -1.03 3.05
C GLU A 323 21.01 -1.02 2.50
N GLU A 324 21.67 -2.17 2.56
CA GLU A 324 22.91 -2.41 1.84
C GLU A 324 22.62 -2.75 0.38
N SER A 325 23.46 -2.25 -0.52
CA SER A 325 23.47 -2.68 -1.92
C SER A 325 23.52 -4.22 -2.06
N MET A 326 22.52 -4.78 -2.74
CA MET A 326 22.40 -6.18 -3.10
C MET A 326 22.17 -6.32 -4.61
N PRO A 327 22.58 -7.46 -5.22
CA PRO A 327 22.25 -7.74 -6.61
C PRO A 327 20.73 -7.68 -6.84
N PRO A 328 20.27 -7.13 -7.98
CA PRO A 328 18.85 -7.05 -8.27
C PRO A 328 18.25 -8.44 -8.41
N SER A 329 17.03 -8.62 -7.90
CA SER A 329 16.32 -9.88 -7.94
C SER A 329 14.82 -9.62 -7.87
N SER A 330 14.05 -10.24 -8.75
CA SER A 330 12.59 -10.24 -8.67
C SER A 330 12.05 -11.04 -7.49
N ILE A 331 12.94 -11.75 -6.78
CA ILE A 331 12.65 -12.48 -5.56
C ILE A 331 13.63 -11.98 -4.50
N LYS A 332 13.19 -11.08 -3.62
CA LYS A 332 14.00 -10.52 -2.54
C LYS A 332 13.51 -11.08 -1.20
N PRO A 333 13.99 -12.26 -0.75
CA PRO A 333 13.56 -12.84 0.52
C PRO A 333 14.16 -12.12 1.74
N VAL A 334 15.31 -11.45 1.55
CA VAL A 334 16.06 -10.76 2.60
C VAL A 334 16.63 -9.45 2.05
N SER A 335 16.53 -8.40 2.83
CA SER A 335 17.30 -7.17 2.70
C SER A 335 18.39 -7.13 3.77
N LYS A 336 19.64 -6.98 3.34
CA LYS A 336 20.75 -6.72 4.26
C LYS A 336 20.77 -5.23 4.59
N GLY A 337 21.14 -4.88 5.81
CA GLY A 337 21.13 -3.51 6.27
C GLY A 337 21.48 -3.39 7.73
N GLU A 338 21.39 -2.17 8.23
CA GLU A 338 21.56 -1.82 9.63
C GLU A 338 20.57 -0.74 10.04
N TRP A 339 20.17 -0.72 11.32
CA TRP A 339 19.31 0.34 11.84
C TRP A 339 20.10 1.63 12.06
N VAL A 340 19.55 2.74 11.58
CA VAL A 340 19.99 4.10 11.85
C VAL A 340 18.83 4.92 12.41
N GLY A 341 19.15 6.02 13.10
CA GLY A 341 18.16 6.82 13.80
C GLY A 341 18.17 8.28 13.39
N LEU A 342 16.99 8.88 13.29
CA LEU A 342 16.80 10.33 13.13
C LEU A 342 16.13 10.90 14.37
N GLN A 343 16.76 11.90 14.99
CA GLN A 343 16.23 12.53 16.22
C GLN A 343 15.02 13.45 15.96
N SER A 344 14.91 13.96 14.73
CA SER A 344 13.80 14.80 14.27
C SER A 344 13.62 14.63 12.77
N TRP A 345 12.44 14.97 12.27
CA TRP A 345 12.24 15.16 10.83
C TRP A 345 11.56 16.50 10.53
N PRO A 346 12.12 17.36 9.65
CA PRO A 346 13.42 17.24 8.98
C PRO A 346 14.60 17.13 9.96
N SER A 347 15.69 16.48 9.54
CA SER A 347 16.88 16.26 10.38
C SER A 347 18.08 17.07 9.89
N ASN A 348 18.86 17.59 10.83
CA ASN A 348 20.21 18.13 10.55
C ASN A 348 21.23 17.04 10.22
N GLU A 349 20.87 15.76 10.44
CA GLU A 349 21.66 14.59 10.09
C GLU A 349 21.54 14.23 8.60
N VAL A 350 20.66 14.90 7.86
CA VAL A 350 20.45 14.69 6.42
C VAL A 350 20.80 15.97 5.67
N LEU A 351 21.83 15.90 4.82
CA LEU A 351 22.34 17.02 4.02
C LEU A 351 21.98 16.84 2.56
N THR A 352 21.64 17.92 1.86
CA THR A 352 21.40 17.85 0.41
C THR A 352 22.73 17.89 -0.34
N LYS A 353 22.98 16.89 -1.19
CA LYS A 353 24.01 16.93 -2.24
C LYS A 353 23.34 17.06 -3.60
N THR A 354 23.78 18.01 -4.42
CA THR A 354 23.18 18.27 -5.74
C THR A 354 24.19 17.98 -6.84
N TYR A 355 23.76 17.21 -7.83
CA TYR A 355 24.44 16.98 -9.08
C TYR A 355 23.84 17.87 -10.17
N GLN A 356 24.69 18.40 -11.05
CA GLN A 356 24.29 18.93 -12.36
C GLN A 356 24.33 17.79 -13.39
N LEU A 357 23.73 17.99 -14.56
CA LEU A 357 23.67 16.98 -15.62
C LEU A 357 24.34 17.50 -16.90
N THR A 358 25.07 16.61 -17.58
CA THR A 358 25.47 16.74 -19.01
C THR A 358 25.20 15.39 -19.68
N HIS A 359 25.33 15.27 -21.01
CA HIS A 359 25.06 14.03 -21.72
C HIS A 359 25.60 12.78 -21.02
N GLY A 360 24.71 11.93 -20.50
CA GLY A 360 25.08 10.66 -19.88
C GLY A 360 25.73 10.75 -18.50
N LYS A 361 25.90 11.94 -17.90
CA LYS A 361 26.68 12.11 -16.66
C LYS A 361 26.03 12.99 -15.61
N LEU A 362 26.26 12.62 -14.35
CA LEU A 362 26.04 13.43 -13.16
C LEU A 362 27.37 14.09 -12.76
N LEU A 363 27.38 15.42 -12.64
CA LEU A 363 28.55 16.22 -12.29
C LEU A 363 28.38 16.86 -10.91
N GLU A 364 29.44 16.86 -10.10
CA GLU A 364 29.45 17.58 -8.82
C GLU A 364 29.69 19.09 -8.97
N GLU A 365 30.35 19.47 -10.06
CA GLU A 365 30.62 20.87 -10.40
C GLU A 365 29.70 21.34 -11.54
N GLN A 366 29.49 22.64 -11.62
CA GLN A 366 28.67 23.26 -12.65
C GLN A 366 29.34 23.15 -14.03
N ASP A 367 28.57 22.74 -15.03
CA ASP A 367 28.95 22.81 -16.44
C ASP A 367 28.05 23.82 -17.14
N ASP A 368 28.60 24.98 -17.52
CA ASP A 368 27.86 26.06 -18.17
C ASP A 368 27.60 25.80 -19.66
N LYS A 369 27.65 24.52 -20.09
CA LYS A 369 27.34 24.14 -21.46
C LYS A 369 25.84 24.12 -21.66
N GLU A 370 25.37 24.97 -22.57
CA GLU A 370 24.03 24.86 -23.10
C GLU A 370 23.91 23.53 -23.86
N GLU A 371 23.15 22.60 -23.27
CA GLU A 371 22.94 21.27 -23.82
C GLU A 371 21.47 20.88 -23.68
N GLN A 372 20.92 20.29 -24.73
CA GLN A 372 19.54 19.81 -24.76
C GLN A 372 19.49 18.34 -25.14
N VAL A 373 18.54 17.62 -24.54
CA VAL A 373 18.26 16.22 -24.85
C VAL A 373 16.80 16.08 -25.23
N LEU A 374 16.55 15.36 -26.33
CA LEU A 374 15.22 14.91 -26.70
C LEU A 374 14.93 13.61 -25.95
N LEU A 375 13.82 13.59 -25.21
CA LEU A 375 13.33 12.45 -24.48
C LEU A 375 12.04 11.96 -25.13
N LYS A 376 12.12 10.79 -25.77
CA LYS A 376 10.98 10.06 -26.34
C LYS A 376 11.17 8.58 -26.03
N THR A 377 10.39 8.08 -25.08
CA THR A 377 10.58 6.74 -24.52
C THR A 377 9.61 5.75 -25.20
N PRO A 378 10.05 4.54 -25.59
CA PRO A 378 9.14 3.47 -25.98
C PRO A 378 8.05 3.23 -24.92
N LEU A 379 6.81 3.03 -25.36
CA LEU A 379 5.66 2.92 -24.46
C LEU A 379 5.76 1.74 -23.48
N ASN A 380 6.50 0.70 -23.85
CA ASN A 380 6.78 -0.48 -23.02
C ASN A 380 7.90 -0.30 -21.98
N HIS A 381 8.39 0.92 -21.72
CA HIS A 381 9.35 1.15 -20.65
C HIS A 381 8.73 0.92 -19.27
N GLY A 382 9.40 0.15 -18.40
CA GLY A 382 8.96 -0.16 -17.04
C GLY A 382 8.50 -1.60 -16.83
N LEU A 383 8.68 -2.49 -17.81
CA LEU A 383 8.22 -3.88 -17.74
C LEU A 383 8.84 -4.69 -16.60
N LEU A 384 10.03 -4.28 -16.13
CA LEU A 384 10.79 -4.95 -15.08
C LEU A 384 10.81 -4.16 -13.77
N SER A 385 9.91 -3.19 -13.64
CA SER A 385 9.78 -2.31 -12.48
C SER A 385 9.18 -2.96 -11.24
N GLY A 386 8.62 -4.16 -11.36
CA GLY A 386 7.87 -4.80 -10.27
C GLY A 386 6.45 -4.26 -10.12
N GLU A 387 5.78 -4.63 -9.05
CA GLU A 387 4.46 -4.09 -8.69
C GLU A 387 4.60 -2.73 -7.98
N TRP A 388 3.58 -1.88 -8.05
CA TRP A 388 3.56 -0.65 -7.25
C TRP A 388 3.41 -0.99 -5.76
N MET A 389 2.41 -1.82 -5.42
CA MET A 389 2.18 -2.38 -4.08
C MET A 389 2.52 -3.87 -4.06
N GLY A 390 3.75 -4.19 -3.65
CA GLY A 390 4.16 -5.57 -3.39
C GLY A 390 3.54 -6.10 -2.10
N ALA A 391 3.02 -7.32 -2.10
CA ALA A 391 2.51 -8.03 -0.95
C ALA A 391 3.52 -9.05 -0.38
N GLY A 392 4.77 -9.00 -0.84
CA GLY A 392 5.84 -9.92 -0.41
C GLY A 392 5.84 -11.25 -1.15
N VAL A 393 5.23 -11.31 -2.33
CA VAL A 393 5.10 -12.52 -3.15
C VAL A 393 6.20 -12.57 -4.21
N LEU A 394 6.53 -13.78 -4.66
CA LEU A 394 7.57 -14.00 -5.67
C LEU A 394 7.29 -13.23 -6.97
N GLY A 395 8.25 -12.43 -7.42
CA GLY A 395 8.16 -11.72 -8.70
C GLY A 395 7.55 -10.32 -8.60
N GLU A 396 7.31 -9.79 -7.40
CA GLU A 396 6.79 -8.42 -7.21
C GLU A 396 7.89 -7.36 -7.08
N SER A 397 9.07 -7.75 -6.61
CA SER A 397 10.22 -6.84 -6.51
C SER A 397 10.75 -6.45 -7.89
N PRO A 398 11.29 -5.22 -8.06
CA PRO A 398 11.96 -4.81 -9.29
C PRO A 398 13.12 -5.76 -9.62
N SER A 399 13.22 -6.17 -10.88
CA SER A 399 14.34 -6.98 -11.34
C SER A 399 15.53 -6.12 -11.77
N ASP A 400 16.49 -6.67 -12.51
CA ASP A 400 17.62 -5.88 -12.99
C ASP A 400 17.17 -4.82 -14.00
N GLN A 401 17.44 -3.56 -13.68
CA GLN A 401 16.92 -2.42 -14.44
C GLN A 401 17.65 -2.14 -15.75
N ARG A 402 18.72 -2.89 -16.10
CA ARG A 402 19.47 -2.68 -17.35
C ARG A 402 18.61 -2.63 -18.62
N LEU A 403 17.56 -3.46 -18.69
CA LEU A 403 16.70 -3.52 -19.88
C LEU A 403 15.78 -2.29 -19.97
N ASP A 404 15.18 -1.89 -18.85
CA ASP A 404 14.34 -0.68 -18.82
C ASP A 404 15.18 0.58 -19.00
N ASP A 405 16.33 0.68 -18.32
CA ASP A 405 17.26 1.80 -18.49
C ASP A 405 17.78 1.94 -19.93
N GLY A 406 17.86 0.85 -20.68
CA GLY A 406 18.22 0.87 -22.10
C GLY A 406 17.20 1.58 -22.99
N MET A 407 15.99 1.83 -22.50
CA MET A 407 14.91 2.57 -23.18
C MET A 407 14.78 4.02 -22.66
N ALA A 408 15.47 4.37 -21.57
CA ALA A 408 15.40 5.67 -20.91
C ALA A 408 16.62 6.56 -21.21
N MET A 409 16.55 7.84 -20.83
CA MET A 409 17.72 8.71 -20.78
C MET A 409 18.43 8.52 -19.45
N VAL A 410 19.69 8.08 -19.48
CA VAL A 410 20.47 7.72 -18.30
C VAL A 410 21.56 8.74 -18.02
N PHE A 411 21.76 9.09 -16.75
CA PHE A 411 22.85 9.92 -16.24
C PHE A 411 23.54 9.20 -15.09
N GLU A 412 24.87 9.09 -15.14
CA GLU A 412 25.63 8.38 -14.11
C GLU A 412 26.70 9.25 -13.46
N SER A 413 26.92 9.08 -12.16
CA SER A 413 28.10 9.61 -11.48
C SER A 413 29.38 8.90 -11.94
N ASP A 414 30.53 9.47 -11.63
CA ASP A 414 31.78 8.71 -11.59
C ASP A 414 31.70 7.56 -10.55
N LEU A 415 32.67 6.63 -10.61
CA LEU A 415 32.76 5.57 -9.61
C LEU A 415 32.92 6.20 -8.22
N LEU A 416 32.10 5.75 -7.29
CA LEU A 416 32.17 6.22 -5.91
C LEU A 416 33.46 5.73 -5.26
N GLU A 417 34.36 6.64 -4.89
CA GLU A 417 35.58 6.28 -4.16
C GLU A 417 35.27 5.80 -2.73
N ASN A 418 34.22 6.36 -2.12
CA ASN A 418 33.75 6.06 -0.78
C ASN A 418 32.26 5.69 -0.82
N PRO A 419 31.75 4.89 0.14
CA PRO A 419 30.32 4.63 0.24
C PRO A 419 29.51 5.92 0.40
N LEU A 420 28.31 5.94 -0.16
CA LEU A 420 27.35 7.03 -0.06
C LEU A 420 26.07 6.50 0.59
N GLU A 421 25.67 7.07 1.72
CA GLU A 421 24.46 6.68 2.45
C GLU A 421 23.41 7.78 2.27
N ILE A 422 22.19 7.40 1.92
CA ILE A 422 21.07 8.32 1.76
C ILE A 422 19.89 7.90 2.64
N VAL A 423 19.22 8.89 3.24
CA VAL A 423 17.95 8.71 3.96
C VAL A 423 17.09 9.95 3.71
N GLY A 424 15.96 9.79 3.02
CA GLY A 424 15.03 10.86 2.72
C GLY A 424 14.58 10.88 1.26
N TYR A 425 14.17 12.06 0.77
CA TYR A 425 13.60 12.26 -0.56
C TYR A 425 14.64 12.74 -1.58
N PRO A 426 14.97 11.95 -2.62
CA PRO A 426 15.67 12.45 -3.80
C PRO A 426 14.75 13.35 -4.63
N ARG A 427 15.33 14.28 -5.39
CA ARG A 427 14.57 15.20 -6.24
C ARG A 427 15.28 15.47 -7.55
N PHE A 428 14.54 15.44 -8.65
CA PHE A 428 15.00 15.87 -9.97
C PHE A 428 14.26 17.14 -10.39
N GLU A 429 14.97 18.12 -10.93
CA GLU A 429 14.42 19.40 -11.40
C GLU A 429 15.02 19.74 -12.77
N VAL A 430 14.23 20.31 -13.68
CA VAL A 430 14.68 20.65 -15.03
C VAL A 430 13.75 21.67 -15.69
N GLN A 431 14.27 22.56 -16.52
CA GLN A 431 13.46 23.29 -17.50
C GLN A 431 13.29 22.44 -18.75
N LEU A 432 12.06 22.25 -19.20
CA LEU A 432 11.76 21.47 -20.40
C LEU A 432 10.65 22.11 -21.24
N SER A 433 10.45 21.60 -22.45
CA SER A 433 9.23 21.82 -23.25
C SER A 433 8.68 20.50 -23.76
N SER A 434 7.38 20.45 -24.08
CA SER A 434 6.71 19.32 -24.71
C SER A 434 6.20 19.70 -26.09
N ASP A 435 6.08 18.75 -27.00
CA ASP A 435 5.35 18.91 -28.27
C ASP A 435 3.84 18.61 -28.14
N LYS A 436 3.40 18.09 -26.99
CA LYS A 436 2.00 17.73 -26.69
C LYS A 436 1.48 18.48 -25.46
N PRO A 437 0.14 18.63 -25.34
CA PRO A 437 -0.46 19.33 -24.19
C PRO A 437 -0.45 18.52 -22.89
N LYS A 438 -0.33 17.20 -22.99
CA LYS A 438 -0.31 16.26 -21.86
C LYS A 438 0.92 15.38 -21.98
N ALA A 439 1.69 15.28 -20.90
CA ALA A 439 2.91 14.50 -20.87
C ALA A 439 3.26 14.10 -19.43
N MET A 440 3.92 12.96 -19.31
CA MET A 440 4.45 12.44 -18.06
C MET A 440 5.98 12.64 -18.04
N LEU A 441 6.52 12.92 -16.86
CA LEU A 441 7.96 12.85 -16.60
C LEU A 441 8.19 11.86 -15.46
N PHE A 442 8.89 10.76 -15.76
CA PHE A 442 9.30 9.74 -14.80
C PHE A 442 10.79 9.89 -14.49
N ALA A 443 11.18 9.67 -13.23
CA ALA A 443 12.56 9.64 -12.81
C ALA A 443 12.82 8.46 -11.85
N GLN A 444 13.94 7.77 -12.04
CA GLN A 444 14.37 6.62 -11.22
C GLN A 444 15.80 6.80 -10.74
N LEU A 445 16.01 6.60 -9.44
CA LEU A 445 17.33 6.48 -8.81
C LEU A 445 17.71 5.00 -8.73
N SER A 446 18.90 4.67 -9.20
CA SER A 446 19.44 3.31 -9.16
C SER A 446 20.88 3.25 -8.67
N ASP A 447 21.23 2.10 -8.09
CA ASP A 447 22.57 1.71 -7.67
C ASP A 447 23.18 0.78 -8.72
N VAL A 448 24.28 1.21 -9.35
CA VAL A 448 24.96 0.44 -10.41
C VAL A 448 26.19 -0.23 -9.84
N ALA A 449 26.17 -1.56 -9.83
CA ALA A 449 27.27 -2.38 -9.35
C ALA A 449 28.47 -2.41 -10.33
N PRO A 450 29.68 -2.79 -9.88
CA PRO A 450 30.87 -2.85 -10.73
C PRO A 450 30.77 -3.84 -11.91
N ASP A 451 29.91 -4.85 -11.81
CA ASP A 451 29.60 -5.80 -12.90
C ASP A 451 28.53 -5.28 -13.87
N GLY A 452 28.00 -4.09 -13.61
CA GLY A 452 26.97 -3.42 -14.40
C GLY A 452 25.54 -3.79 -14.02
N ALA A 453 25.30 -4.65 -13.01
CA ALA A 453 23.95 -4.89 -12.52
C ALA A 453 23.33 -3.61 -11.95
N VAL A 454 22.03 -3.40 -12.17
CA VAL A 454 21.34 -2.17 -11.76
C VAL A 454 20.17 -2.49 -10.84
N THR A 455 20.27 -1.99 -9.60
CA THR A 455 19.22 -2.13 -8.58
C THR A 455 18.46 -0.81 -8.46
N ARG A 456 17.14 -0.85 -8.60
CA ARG A 456 16.27 0.32 -8.34
C ARG A 456 16.29 0.64 -6.85
N VAL A 457 16.51 1.91 -6.51
CA VAL A 457 16.52 2.41 -5.12
C VAL A 457 15.28 3.24 -4.81
N SER A 458 14.87 4.10 -5.73
CA SER A 458 13.68 4.93 -5.59
C SER A 458 13.22 5.42 -6.96
N TYR A 459 11.98 5.88 -7.07
CA TYR A 459 11.43 6.47 -8.29
C TYR A 459 10.38 7.52 -7.95
N GLY A 460 9.97 8.27 -8.97
CA GLY A 460 8.91 9.26 -8.88
C GLY A 460 8.35 9.56 -10.26
N VAL A 461 7.19 10.22 -10.29
CA VAL A 461 6.52 10.62 -11.52
C VAL A 461 5.88 11.99 -11.35
N MET A 462 5.70 12.70 -12.45
CA MET A 462 4.95 13.95 -12.52
C MET A 462 4.15 14.02 -13.82
N ASN A 463 2.84 14.21 -13.70
CA ASN A 463 2.00 14.70 -14.78
C ASN A 463 2.30 16.18 -14.98
N LEU A 464 2.85 16.53 -16.14
CA LEU A 464 3.29 17.89 -16.41
C LEU A 464 2.13 18.90 -16.51
N ALA A 465 0.89 18.42 -16.66
CA ALA A 465 -0.30 19.28 -16.56
C ALA A 465 -0.68 19.63 -15.11
N HIS A 466 -0.01 19.06 -14.11
CA HIS A 466 -0.25 19.29 -12.68
C HIS A 466 0.91 20.04 -12.00
N LEU A 467 1.82 20.67 -12.76
CA LEU A 467 3.00 21.38 -12.22
C LEU A 467 2.64 22.51 -11.24
N ASN A 468 1.46 23.11 -11.36
CA ASN A 468 0.98 24.20 -10.49
C ASN A 468 0.01 23.73 -9.40
N GLY A 469 0.05 22.43 -9.07
CA GLY A 469 -0.81 21.79 -8.06
C GLY A 469 -1.69 20.70 -8.66
N HIS A 470 -2.03 19.71 -7.83
CA HIS A 470 -2.91 18.60 -8.23
C HIS A 470 -4.40 18.95 -8.20
N ASP A 471 -4.78 20.11 -7.66
CA ASP A 471 -6.15 20.62 -7.57
C ASP A 471 -6.68 21.19 -8.90
N ARG A 472 -5.82 21.29 -9.92
CA ARG A 472 -6.16 21.84 -11.24
C ARG A 472 -5.36 21.15 -12.34
N VAL A 473 -5.78 21.40 -13.58
CA VAL A 473 -5.09 20.95 -14.79
C VAL A 473 -4.72 22.15 -15.64
N ASP A 474 -3.43 22.35 -15.85
CA ASP A 474 -2.86 23.38 -16.72
C ASP A 474 -2.15 22.70 -17.89
N LEU A 475 -2.82 22.60 -19.04
CA LEU A 475 -2.25 21.96 -20.22
C LEU A 475 -1.00 22.69 -20.72
N LEU A 476 -0.03 21.92 -21.20
CA LEU A 476 1.18 22.47 -21.80
C LEU A 476 0.87 23.12 -23.17
N THR A 477 1.57 24.20 -23.48
CA THR A 477 1.63 24.73 -24.85
C THR A 477 2.83 24.13 -25.57
N ALA A 478 2.64 23.60 -26.78
CA ALA A 478 3.72 23.00 -27.55
C ALA A 478 4.91 23.96 -27.74
N GLY A 479 6.11 23.52 -27.33
CA GLY A 479 7.35 24.29 -27.41
C GLY A 479 7.56 25.36 -26.32
N GLU A 480 6.56 25.62 -25.47
CA GLU A 480 6.71 26.52 -24.32
C GLU A 480 7.61 25.88 -23.26
N LYS A 481 8.53 26.67 -22.71
CA LYS A 481 9.45 26.23 -21.66
C LYS A 481 8.76 26.34 -20.30
N VAL A 482 8.75 25.24 -19.55
CA VAL A 482 8.24 25.15 -18.19
C VAL A 482 9.32 24.63 -17.25
N ASN A 483 9.27 25.03 -15.98
CA ASN A 483 10.11 24.44 -14.94
C ASN A 483 9.38 23.23 -14.36
N ALA A 484 9.93 22.05 -14.58
CA ALA A 484 9.39 20.78 -14.11
C ALA A 484 10.24 20.19 -12.98
N TYR A 485 9.63 19.28 -12.21
CA TYR A 485 10.31 18.53 -11.18
C TYR A 485 9.67 17.15 -11.01
N VAL A 486 10.44 16.23 -10.45
CA VAL A 486 9.98 14.94 -9.95
C VAL A 486 10.50 14.75 -8.53
N ASN A 487 9.59 14.60 -7.58
CA ASN A 487 9.95 14.12 -6.25
C ASN A 487 9.99 12.60 -6.31
N LEU A 488 11.13 12.01 -5.94
CA LEU A 488 11.25 10.58 -5.80
C LEU A 488 10.85 10.18 -4.38
N ASP A 489 10.39 8.95 -4.24
CA ASP A 489 9.97 8.39 -2.96
C ASP A 489 11.11 8.34 -1.95
N CYS A 490 10.74 8.46 -0.68
CA CYS A 490 11.67 8.36 0.43
C CYS A 490 12.35 7.00 0.42
N CYS A 491 13.66 6.98 0.60
CA CYS A 491 14.45 5.75 0.63
C CYS A 491 15.56 5.82 1.67
N GLY A 492 15.99 4.65 2.14
CA GLY A 492 17.15 4.45 2.99
C GLY A 492 18.12 3.46 2.35
N HIS A 493 19.18 3.94 1.70
CA HIS A 493 20.09 3.08 0.92
C HIS A 493 21.57 3.45 1.06
N LYS A 494 22.42 2.43 1.01
CA LYS A 494 23.88 2.54 1.01
C LYS A 494 24.47 2.09 -0.33
N PHE A 495 24.90 3.06 -1.13
CA PHE A 495 25.73 2.83 -2.30
C PHE A 495 27.15 2.47 -1.85
N LYS A 496 27.71 1.39 -2.39
CA LYS A 496 29.05 0.92 -2.02
C LYS A 496 30.15 1.67 -2.78
N ALA A 497 31.35 1.70 -2.22
CA ALA A 497 32.53 2.13 -2.99
C ALA A 497 32.70 1.24 -4.23
N GLY A 498 33.04 1.85 -5.36
CA GLY A 498 33.11 1.23 -6.68
C GLY A 498 31.77 1.14 -7.42
N HIS A 499 30.65 1.51 -6.79
CA HIS A 499 29.35 1.63 -7.48
C HIS A 499 29.19 3.00 -8.14
N ARG A 500 28.10 3.21 -8.87
CA ARG A 500 27.66 4.53 -9.37
C ARG A 500 26.25 4.84 -8.92
N VAL A 501 25.98 6.13 -8.74
CA VAL A 501 24.63 6.67 -8.68
C VAL A 501 24.13 6.84 -10.11
N ARG A 502 22.95 6.32 -10.42
CA ARG A 502 22.29 6.50 -11.72
C ARG A 502 20.94 7.18 -11.55
N LEU A 503 20.67 8.15 -12.42
CA LEU A 503 19.36 8.73 -12.67
C LEU A 503 18.89 8.31 -14.07
N SER A 504 17.73 7.66 -14.16
CA SER A 504 17.06 7.34 -15.42
C SER A 504 15.80 8.20 -15.57
N ILE A 505 15.56 8.77 -16.75
CA ILE A 505 14.46 9.67 -17.03
C ILE A 505 13.66 9.17 -18.24
N ALA A 506 12.34 9.17 -18.13
CA ALA A 506 11.44 8.66 -19.17
C ALA A 506 10.14 9.48 -19.29
N THR A 507 9.40 9.25 -20.38
CA THR A 507 8.10 9.87 -20.69
C THR A 507 6.89 8.94 -20.45
N THR A 508 7.15 7.71 -20.02
CA THR A 508 6.17 6.66 -19.75
C THR A 508 6.77 5.64 -18.78
N PHE A 509 5.93 4.89 -18.06
CA PHE A 509 6.35 3.82 -17.17
C PHE A 509 5.25 2.76 -17.01
N TRP A 510 5.10 1.91 -18.04
CA TRP A 510 4.14 0.81 -18.13
C TRP A 510 4.76 -0.50 -17.61
N PRO A 511 4.02 -1.33 -16.85
CA PRO A 511 2.60 -1.29 -16.58
C PRO A 511 2.19 -0.62 -15.27
N MET A 512 3.07 0.14 -14.62
CA MET A 512 2.75 0.76 -13.33
C MET A 512 1.73 1.91 -13.48
N PHE A 513 1.92 2.76 -14.49
CA PHE A 513 1.04 3.88 -14.79
C PHE A 513 0.27 3.66 -16.08
N TRP A 514 -0.97 4.13 -16.12
CA TRP A 514 -1.74 4.18 -17.36
C TRP A 514 -1.15 5.20 -18.33
N THR A 515 -1.28 4.94 -19.64
CA THR A 515 -0.69 5.75 -20.70
C THR A 515 -1.39 7.11 -20.86
N MET A 516 -0.59 8.13 -21.18
CA MET A 516 -1.08 9.42 -21.70
C MET A 516 -1.82 9.20 -23.04
N PRO A 517 -2.71 10.11 -23.47
CA PRO A 517 -3.54 9.87 -24.65
C PRO A 517 -2.76 10.12 -25.96
N GLU A 518 -1.59 10.77 -25.87
CA GLU A 518 -0.66 11.01 -26.96
C GLU A 518 0.77 10.69 -26.52
N ASP A 519 1.57 10.18 -27.45
CA ASP A 519 2.99 9.89 -27.26
C ASP A 519 3.81 11.19 -27.45
N ALA A 520 4.22 11.79 -26.32
CA ALA A 520 4.88 13.08 -26.27
C ALA A 520 6.41 12.99 -26.35
N THR A 521 7.02 13.97 -26.99
CA THR A 521 8.46 14.21 -26.97
C THR A 521 8.77 15.39 -26.06
N LEU A 522 9.65 15.19 -25.07
CA LEU A 522 10.13 16.27 -24.21
C LEU A 522 11.50 16.75 -24.68
N THR A 523 11.74 18.07 -24.64
CA THR A 523 13.07 18.66 -24.83
C THR A 523 13.57 19.19 -23.50
N LEU A 524 14.56 18.53 -22.92
CA LEU A 524 15.13 18.86 -21.60
C LEU A 524 16.32 19.81 -21.77
N ASN A 525 16.37 20.89 -20.99
CA ASN A 525 17.53 21.77 -20.89
C ASN A 525 18.45 21.32 -19.74
N LEU A 526 19.57 20.67 -20.08
CA LEU A 526 20.49 20.11 -19.08
C LEU A 526 21.24 21.18 -18.28
N GLU A 527 21.41 22.40 -18.82
CA GLU A 527 22.01 23.53 -18.10
C GLU A 527 21.22 23.88 -16.82
N THR A 528 19.91 23.64 -16.85
CA THR A 528 19.02 23.90 -15.70
C THR A 528 18.76 22.68 -14.83
N ALA A 529 19.20 21.50 -15.29
CA ALA A 529 18.83 20.23 -14.68
C ALA A 529 19.64 19.97 -13.41
N LYS A 530 18.94 19.59 -12.34
CA LYS A 530 19.51 19.31 -11.03
C LYS A 530 18.98 18.00 -10.50
N PHE A 531 19.87 17.19 -9.94
CA PHE A 531 19.50 15.99 -9.21
C PHE A 531 20.05 16.03 -7.78
N SER A 532 19.16 16.06 -6.81
CA SER A 532 19.50 16.21 -5.39
C SER A 532 19.29 14.91 -4.63
N LEU A 533 20.29 14.52 -3.84
CA LEU A 533 20.26 13.37 -2.93
C LEU A 533 20.27 13.79 -1.46
N PRO A 534 19.54 13.06 -0.60
CA PRO A 534 19.47 13.31 0.85
C PRO A 534 20.55 12.51 1.59
N ILE A 535 21.77 13.05 1.67
CA ILE A 535 22.94 12.38 2.25
C ILE A 535 22.78 12.22 3.76
N PHE A 536 22.83 10.98 4.24
CA PHE A 536 22.75 10.65 5.66
C PHE A 536 24.12 10.72 6.34
N ASN A 537 24.20 11.44 7.45
CA ASN A 537 25.38 11.58 8.32
C ASN A 537 25.04 11.32 9.81
N GLY A 538 23.90 10.69 10.09
CA GLY A 538 23.45 10.40 11.45
C GLY A 538 24.12 9.18 12.06
N SER A 539 23.60 8.79 13.22
CA SER A 539 24.15 7.67 14.00
C SER A 539 23.41 6.35 13.74
N ARG A 540 24.14 5.24 13.89
CA ARG A 540 23.56 3.89 13.93
C ARG A 540 22.83 3.71 15.26
N THR A 541 21.79 2.90 15.27
CA THR A 541 21.05 2.52 16.48
C THR A 541 21.01 1.01 16.62
N ALA A 542 20.61 0.52 17.79
CA ALA A 542 20.31 -0.91 17.94
C ALA A 542 19.05 -1.31 17.14
N GLY A 543 18.19 -0.33 16.83
CA GLY A 543 16.88 -0.55 16.26
C GLY A 543 15.89 -1.25 17.20
N PRO A 544 14.67 -1.49 16.73
CA PRO A 544 13.67 -2.27 17.44
C PRO A 544 14.03 -3.77 17.51
N ASN A 545 13.29 -4.54 18.31
CA ASN A 545 13.49 -5.99 18.40
C ASN A 545 13.20 -6.67 17.05
N MET A 546 14.12 -7.52 16.56
CA MET A 546 13.99 -8.27 15.30
C MET A 546 13.73 -9.78 15.53
N SER A 547 13.10 -10.12 16.64
CA SER A 547 12.72 -11.50 17.00
C SER A 547 11.19 -11.58 17.03
N PRO A 548 10.52 -11.82 15.89
CA PRO A 548 9.06 -11.80 15.81
C PRO A 548 8.43 -12.90 16.67
N GLU A 549 7.38 -12.55 17.40
CA GLU A 549 6.51 -13.49 18.12
C GLU A 549 5.06 -13.43 17.58
N SER A 550 4.27 -14.44 17.92
CA SER A 550 2.81 -14.48 17.71
C SER A 550 2.12 -15.44 18.67
N ALA A 551 0.81 -15.28 18.85
CA ALA A 551 -0.02 -16.33 19.43
C ALA A 551 -0.22 -17.48 18.42
N PRO A 552 -0.85 -18.60 18.81
CA PRO A 552 -1.11 -19.72 17.92
C PRO A 552 -1.80 -19.31 16.61
N LEU A 553 -1.37 -19.94 15.52
CA LEU A 553 -1.95 -19.70 14.20
C LEU A 553 -3.36 -20.26 14.10
N THR A 554 -4.16 -19.68 13.21
CA THR A 554 -5.49 -20.20 12.89
C THR A 554 -5.39 -21.64 12.37
N PRO A 555 -6.16 -22.59 12.94
CA PRO A 555 -6.24 -23.95 12.41
C PRO A 555 -6.83 -23.96 10.99
N ILE A 556 -6.02 -24.37 10.01
CA ILE A 556 -6.43 -24.49 8.61
C ILE A 556 -6.01 -25.84 8.03
N THR A 557 -6.87 -26.39 7.17
CA THR A 557 -6.53 -27.52 6.30
C THR A 557 -6.33 -27.01 4.88
N ILE A 558 -5.13 -27.20 4.31
CA ILE A 558 -4.87 -26.97 2.89
C ILE A 558 -5.48 -28.13 2.08
N LEU A 559 -6.42 -27.81 1.20
CA LEU A 559 -7.11 -28.77 0.33
C LEU A 559 -6.42 -28.90 -1.04
N SER A 560 -5.80 -27.82 -1.52
CA SER A 560 -4.95 -27.80 -2.71
C SER A 560 -3.89 -26.73 -2.54
N GLU A 561 -2.67 -27.02 -3.00
CA GLU A 561 -1.62 -26.02 -3.09
C GLU A 561 -2.00 -24.91 -4.09
N GLY A 562 -1.56 -23.70 -3.78
CA GLY A 562 -1.70 -22.54 -4.65
C GLY A 562 -0.42 -22.27 -5.42
N LYS A 563 -0.51 -21.38 -6.40
CA LYS A 563 0.65 -20.88 -7.15
C LYS A 563 0.37 -19.49 -7.69
N VAL A 564 1.44 -18.73 -7.92
CA VAL A 564 1.38 -17.49 -8.71
C VAL A 564 2.47 -17.53 -9.77
N ASP A 565 2.04 -17.42 -11.02
CA ASP A 565 2.92 -17.33 -12.18
C ASP A 565 2.92 -15.89 -12.70
N ARG A 566 4.10 -15.37 -13.06
CA ARG A 566 4.25 -14.05 -13.70
C ARG A 566 5.02 -14.21 -15.00
N SER A 567 4.52 -13.61 -16.08
CA SER A 567 5.16 -13.68 -17.40
C SER A 567 4.99 -12.40 -18.19
N ILE A 568 6.00 -12.12 -19.02
CA ILE A 568 6.01 -11.02 -19.97
C ILE A 568 6.30 -11.63 -21.35
N SER A 569 5.54 -11.23 -22.36
CA SER A 569 5.72 -11.69 -23.73
C SER A 569 5.63 -10.52 -24.72
N TYR A 570 6.27 -10.67 -25.87
CA TYR A 570 6.29 -9.67 -26.94
C TYR A 570 5.89 -10.32 -28.26
N ASP A 571 4.77 -9.86 -28.82
CA ASP A 571 4.37 -10.18 -30.19
C ASP A 571 5.10 -9.24 -31.16
N ILE A 572 6.08 -9.80 -31.87
CA ILE A 572 6.92 -9.07 -32.84
C ILE A 572 6.12 -8.57 -34.04
N VAL A 573 5.04 -9.27 -34.43
CA VAL A 573 4.25 -8.91 -35.61
C VAL A 573 3.28 -7.79 -35.26
N ALA A 574 2.68 -7.84 -34.08
CA ALA A 574 1.74 -6.83 -33.60
C ALA A 574 2.42 -5.66 -32.85
N ASP A 575 3.73 -5.74 -32.61
CA ASP A 575 4.47 -4.80 -31.74
C ASP A 575 3.75 -4.57 -30.42
N THR A 576 3.36 -5.66 -29.74
CA THR A 576 2.51 -5.65 -28.55
C THR A 576 3.15 -6.46 -27.43
N TRP A 577 3.22 -5.85 -26.25
CA TRP A 577 3.69 -6.47 -25.01
C TRP A 577 2.51 -6.91 -24.17
N THR A 578 2.64 -8.08 -23.54
CA THR A 578 1.63 -8.63 -22.64
C THR A 578 2.28 -9.05 -21.31
N CYS A 579 1.78 -8.49 -20.20
CA CYS A 579 2.13 -8.88 -18.84
C CYS A 579 0.98 -9.70 -18.24
N ILE A 580 1.28 -10.88 -17.71
CA ILE A 580 0.31 -11.76 -17.06
C ILE A 580 0.78 -12.08 -15.65
N THR A 581 -0.13 -11.91 -14.69
CA THR A 581 -0.04 -12.48 -13.34
C THR A 581 -1.19 -13.46 -13.18
N ASP A 582 -0.90 -14.74 -12.95
CA ASP A 582 -1.88 -15.83 -12.87
C ASP A 582 -1.75 -16.53 -11.51
N GLY A 583 -2.69 -16.23 -10.62
CA GLY A 583 -2.82 -16.78 -9.27
C GLY A 583 -3.91 -17.85 -9.21
N VAL A 584 -3.53 -19.05 -8.77
CA VAL A 584 -4.43 -20.20 -8.57
C VAL A 584 -4.40 -20.61 -7.11
N GLY A 585 -5.58 -20.80 -6.53
CA GLY A 585 -5.76 -21.14 -5.12
C GLY A 585 -5.29 -19.98 -4.25
N GLY A 586 -5.92 -18.82 -4.33
CA GLY A 586 -5.56 -17.62 -3.55
C GLY A 586 -5.04 -16.49 -4.44
N VAL A 587 -5.31 -15.24 -4.03
CA VAL A 587 -4.88 -14.02 -4.74
C VAL A 587 -3.35 -13.99 -4.88
N PHE A 588 -2.67 -14.54 -3.89
CA PHE A 588 -1.21 -14.60 -3.79
C PHE A 588 -0.68 -16.04 -3.72
N GLY A 589 -1.51 -17.03 -4.09
CA GLY A 589 -1.14 -18.44 -4.18
C GLY A 589 -1.10 -19.18 -2.84
N GLU A 590 -1.91 -18.76 -1.87
CA GLU A 590 -1.98 -19.32 -0.51
C GLU A 590 -2.49 -20.78 -0.42
N GLY A 591 -3.11 -21.26 -1.49
CA GLY A 591 -3.84 -22.52 -1.59
C GLY A 591 -5.37 -22.36 -1.56
N VAL A 592 -6.05 -23.45 -1.89
CA VAL A 592 -7.45 -23.64 -1.48
C VAL A 592 -7.41 -24.21 -0.07
N TYR A 593 -8.02 -23.52 0.88
CA TYR A 593 -7.94 -23.89 2.28
C TYR A 593 -9.31 -23.86 2.95
N ARG A 594 -9.41 -24.60 4.05
CA ARG A 594 -10.57 -24.62 4.93
C ARG A 594 -10.17 -24.17 6.33
N PHE A 595 -10.93 -23.27 6.91
CA PHE A 595 -10.87 -22.96 8.33
C PHE A 595 -11.55 -24.07 9.13
N ASP A 596 -10.78 -24.80 9.94
CA ASP A 596 -11.28 -26.03 10.57
C ASP A 596 -12.34 -25.76 11.65
N GLU A 597 -12.30 -24.59 12.28
CA GLU A 597 -13.23 -24.23 13.37
C GLU A 597 -14.65 -23.88 12.89
N ILE A 598 -14.76 -23.31 11.69
CA ILE A 598 -16.03 -22.82 11.12
C ILE A 598 -16.47 -23.60 9.88
N ASP A 599 -15.65 -24.58 9.47
CA ASP A 599 -15.84 -25.41 8.28
C ASP A 599 -16.05 -24.61 6.99
N VAL A 600 -15.45 -23.43 6.88
CA VAL A 600 -15.54 -22.58 5.67
C VAL A 600 -14.33 -22.81 4.79
N THR A 601 -14.58 -23.21 3.55
CA THR A 601 -13.57 -23.33 2.49
C THR A 601 -13.51 -22.05 1.67
N VAL A 602 -12.30 -21.62 1.31
CA VAL A 602 -12.04 -20.44 0.48
C VAL A 602 -11.16 -20.84 -0.70
N GLU A 603 -11.62 -20.48 -1.90
CA GLU A 603 -10.87 -20.52 -3.15
C GLU A 603 -11.03 -19.17 -3.85
N HIS A 604 -9.92 -18.56 -4.25
CA HIS A 604 -9.91 -17.31 -5.00
C HIS A 604 -8.83 -17.36 -6.07
N ASN A 605 -9.21 -17.55 -7.32
CA ASN A 605 -8.30 -17.52 -8.46
C ASN A 605 -8.36 -16.15 -9.11
N LEU A 606 -7.22 -15.69 -9.60
CA LEU A 606 -7.05 -14.38 -10.21
C LEU A 606 -6.15 -14.48 -11.42
N LYS A 607 -6.54 -13.87 -12.53
CA LYS A 607 -5.65 -13.58 -13.64
C LYS A 607 -5.70 -12.10 -14.00
N ARG A 608 -4.54 -11.44 -13.98
CA ARG A 608 -4.31 -10.10 -14.52
C ARG A 608 -3.67 -10.21 -15.89
N GLU A 609 -4.18 -9.49 -16.88
CA GLU A 609 -3.62 -9.44 -18.23
C GLU A 609 -3.57 -7.98 -18.70
N LEU A 610 -2.36 -7.46 -18.88
CA LEU A 610 -2.09 -6.09 -19.33
C LEU A 610 -1.42 -6.13 -20.69
N THR A 611 -1.95 -5.40 -21.67
CA THR A 611 -1.38 -5.34 -23.03
C THR A 611 -1.17 -3.91 -23.49
N LEU A 612 -0.08 -3.66 -24.21
CA LEU A 612 0.24 -2.35 -24.81
C LEU A 612 1.07 -2.52 -26.07
N SER A 613 0.69 -1.82 -27.15
CA SER A 613 1.49 -1.69 -28.36
C SER A 613 2.35 -0.42 -28.32
N ASN A 614 3.59 -0.52 -28.81
CA ASN A 614 4.46 0.65 -28.95
C ASN A 614 4.04 1.59 -30.08
N ALA A 615 3.11 1.17 -30.95
CA ALA A 615 2.61 1.99 -32.04
C ALA A 615 1.54 3.02 -31.61
N ASP A 616 0.83 2.78 -30.51
CA ASP A 616 -0.31 3.59 -30.10
C ASP A 616 -0.51 3.54 -28.57
N PRO A 617 -0.38 4.66 -27.84
CA PRO A 617 -0.63 4.68 -26.40
C PRO A 617 -2.08 4.35 -26.03
N LEU A 618 -3.04 4.51 -26.95
CA LEU A 618 -4.45 4.15 -26.74
C LEU A 618 -4.71 2.64 -26.84
N SER A 619 -3.70 1.85 -27.23
CA SER A 619 -3.79 0.38 -27.24
C SER A 619 -3.71 -0.27 -25.85
N ALA A 620 -3.43 0.52 -24.80
CA ALA A 620 -3.40 0.07 -23.41
C ALA A 620 -4.72 -0.64 -23.04
N LYS A 621 -4.60 -1.86 -22.54
CA LYS A 621 -5.74 -2.66 -22.06
C LYS A 621 -5.32 -3.42 -20.81
N TYR A 622 -6.19 -3.43 -19.81
CA TYR A 622 -6.02 -4.22 -18.59
C TYR A 622 -7.29 -5.02 -18.33
N THR A 623 -7.19 -6.35 -18.35
CA THR A 623 -8.29 -7.25 -17.99
C THR A 623 -7.96 -8.03 -16.73
N ILE A 624 -8.92 -8.11 -15.82
CA ILE A 624 -8.86 -8.92 -14.62
C ILE A 624 -9.96 -9.97 -14.68
N TYR A 625 -9.57 -11.22 -14.49
CA TYR A 625 -10.46 -12.37 -14.34
C TYR A 625 -10.37 -12.84 -12.90
N GLN A 626 -11.50 -13.00 -12.24
CA GLN A 626 -11.56 -13.55 -10.89
C GLN A 626 -12.58 -14.67 -10.82
N LYS A 627 -12.19 -15.76 -10.18
CA LYS A 627 -13.10 -16.82 -9.80
C LYS A 627 -13.01 -17.02 -8.30
N MET A 628 -14.12 -16.87 -7.62
CA MET A 628 -14.21 -17.15 -6.20
C MET A 628 -15.16 -18.29 -5.94
N ARG A 629 -14.82 -19.10 -4.95
CA ARG A 629 -15.70 -20.10 -4.37
C ARG A 629 -15.52 -20.11 -2.87
N ILE A 630 -16.61 -19.92 -2.15
CA ILE A 630 -16.60 -19.85 -0.69
C ILE A 630 -17.81 -20.58 -0.11
N GLY A 631 -17.59 -21.24 1.02
CA GLY A 631 -18.67 -21.81 1.81
C GLY A 631 -18.39 -23.23 2.30
N ARG A 632 -19.47 -23.99 2.49
CA ARG A 632 -19.47 -25.35 3.03
C ARG A 632 -20.65 -26.16 2.52
N GLU A 633 -20.77 -27.42 2.92
CA GLU A 633 -21.87 -28.28 2.46
C GLU A 633 -23.25 -27.63 2.70
N GLY A 634 -24.04 -27.52 1.63
CA GLY A 634 -25.36 -26.87 1.64
C GLY A 634 -25.36 -25.34 1.49
N TRP A 635 -24.19 -24.69 1.53
CA TRP A 635 -24.02 -23.25 1.37
C TRP A 635 -22.73 -22.96 0.60
N TRP A 636 -22.76 -23.12 -0.72
CA TRP A 636 -21.67 -22.78 -1.63
C TRP A 636 -22.03 -21.58 -2.48
N ILE A 637 -21.17 -20.56 -2.48
CA ILE A 637 -21.26 -19.43 -3.40
C ILE A 637 -20.06 -19.45 -4.35
N GLU A 638 -20.35 -19.30 -5.63
CA GLU A 638 -19.36 -19.15 -6.68
C GLU A 638 -19.60 -17.83 -7.43
N ALA A 639 -18.53 -17.12 -7.74
CA ALA A 639 -18.58 -15.89 -8.53
C ALA A 639 -17.47 -15.88 -9.57
N ASP A 640 -17.87 -15.74 -10.83
CA ASP A 640 -16.98 -15.52 -11.97
C ASP A 640 -17.11 -14.04 -12.38
N ILE A 641 -16.02 -13.28 -12.31
CA ILE A 641 -15.99 -11.83 -12.57
C ILE A 641 -14.93 -11.57 -13.64
N THR A 642 -15.29 -10.82 -14.68
CA THR A 642 -14.34 -10.32 -15.68
C THR A 642 -14.55 -8.83 -15.87
N VAL A 643 -13.50 -8.02 -15.68
CA VAL A 643 -13.55 -6.57 -15.91
C VAL A 643 -12.36 -6.16 -16.77
N THR A 644 -12.61 -5.30 -17.75
CA THR A 644 -11.61 -4.75 -18.67
C THR A 644 -11.64 -3.23 -18.63
N GLN A 645 -10.46 -2.64 -18.44
CA GLN A 645 -10.19 -1.22 -18.67
C GLN A 645 -9.48 -1.01 -20.01
N THR A 646 -9.95 -0.01 -20.75
CA THR A 646 -9.34 0.53 -21.97
C THR A 646 -9.53 2.05 -21.99
N SER A 647 -9.09 2.72 -23.05
CA SER A 647 -9.32 4.15 -23.20
C SER A 647 -9.30 4.60 -24.65
N ASP A 648 -10.04 5.67 -24.94
CA ASP A 648 -9.85 6.50 -26.13
C ASP A 648 -9.12 7.81 -25.75
N ALA A 649 -8.92 8.70 -26.72
CA ALA A 649 -8.22 9.98 -26.49
C ALA A 649 -8.93 10.91 -25.49
N GLU A 650 -10.23 10.71 -25.27
CA GLU A 650 -11.08 11.57 -24.46
C GLU A 650 -11.60 10.87 -23.19
N ASN A 651 -11.54 9.54 -23.10
CA ASN A 651 -12.21 8.78 -22.05
C ASN A 651 -11.48 7.50 -21.66
N PHE A 652 -11.59 7.14 -20.38
CA PHE A 652 -11.44 5.77 -19.89
C PHE A 652 -12.75 5.00 -20.11
N ILE A 653 -12.63 3.70 -20.38
CA ILE A 653 -13.74 2.81 -20.66
C ILE A 653 -13.56 1.56 -19.81
N ILE A 654 -14.53 1.27 -18.94
CA ILE A 654 -14.53 0.09 -18.09
C ILE A 654 -15.77 -0.75 -18.39
N VAL A 655 -15.56 -1.95 -18.90
CA VAL A 655 -16.61 -2.92 -19.21
C VAL A 655 -16.39 -4.16 -18.37
N GLY A 656 -17.45 -4.75 -17.82
CA GLY A 656 -17.32 -5.98 -17.08
C GLY A 656 -18.60 -6.78 -16.97
N GLU A 657 -18.45 -8.02 -16.56
CA GLU A 657 -19.55 -8.92 -16.23
C GLU A 657 -19.24 -9.72 -14.98
N MET A 658 -20.29 -10.11 -14.28
CA MET A 658 -20.25 -10.99 -13.13
C MET A 658 -21.40 -11.97 -13.19
N ASP A 659 -21.09 -13.25 -13.03
CA ASP A 659 -22.04 -14.34 -12.89
C ASP A 659 -21.85 -15.02 -11.53
N VAL A 660 -22.93 -15.13 -10.76
CA VAL A 660 -22.92 -15.68 -9.40
C VAL A 660 -23.83 -16.90 -9.33
N LYS A 661 -23.35 -17.96 -8.69
CA LYS A 661 -24.10 -19.19 -8.45
C LYS A 661 -24.20 -19.50 -6.95
N GLU A 662 -25.32 -20.07 -6.58
CA GLU A 662 -25.60 -20.62 -5.24
C GLU A 662 -25.81 -22.12 -5.39
N ASN A 663 -24.97 -22.92 -4.73
CA ASN A 663 -25.00 -24.38 -4.79
C ASN A 663 -25.01 -24.95 -6.22
N GLY A 664 -24.29 -24.28 -7.14
CA GLY A 664 -24.20 -24.64 -8.56
C GLY A 664 -25.30 -24.08 -9.45
N GLU A 665 -26.37 -23.51 -8.88
CA GLU A 665 -27.48 -22.91 -9.64
C GLU A 665 -27.29 -21.40 -9.82
N PRO A 666 -27.67 -20.80 -10.96
CA PRO A 666 -27.58 -19.35 -11.17
C PRO A 666 -28.37 -18.56 -10.11
N ALA A 667 -27.71 -17.60 -9.47
CA ALA A 667 -28.31 -16.77 -8.42
C ALA A 667 -28.40 -15.28 -8.82
N PHE A 668 -27.38 -14.75 -9.50
CA PHE A 668 -27.32 -13.34 -9.86
C PHE A 668 -26.39 -13.09 -11.06
N LYS A 669 -26.66 -12.04 -11.84
CA LYS A 669 -25.80 -11.58 -12.95
C LYS A 669 -25.80 -10.05 -13.01
N LYS A 670 -24.63 -9.45 -13.24
CA LYS A 670 -24.47 -7.99 -13.42
C LYS A 670 -23.49 -7.70 -14.55
N ASN A 671 -23.75 -6.64 -15.29
CA ASN A 671 -22.86 -6.11 -16.31
C ASN A 671 -22.58 -4.64 -16.03
N TRP A 672 -21.39 -4.18 -16.39
CA TRP A 672 -20.97 -2.80 -16.31
C TRP A 672 -20.48 -2.30 -17.67
N ASP A 673 -20.79 -1.05 -17.97
CA ASP A 673 -20.31 -0.31 -19.15
C ASP A 673 -20.21 1.16 -18.73
N GLN A 674 -19.03 1.55 -18.26
CA GLN A 674 -18.72 2.89 -17.76
C GLN A 674 -17.80 3.62 -18.72
N LYS A 675 -18.10 4.90 -18.93
CA LYS A 675 -17.28 5.80 -19.76
C LYS A 675 -16.98 7.06 -18.95
N ILE A 676 -15.72 7.27 -18.62
CA ILE A 676 -15.24 8.34 -17.74
C ILE A 676 -14.36 9.29 -18.56
N LYS A 677 -14.65 10.58 -18.55
CA LYS A 677 -13.87 11.56 -19.32
C LYS A 677 -12.46 11.72 -18.75
N ARG A 678 -11.44 11.77 -19.61
CA ARG A 678 -10.05 12.11 -19.25
C ARG A 678 -9.91 13.61 -18.94
N VAL A 679 -9.32 13.93 -17.80
CA VAL A 679 -9.06 15.28 -17.29
C VAL A 679 -7.59 15.37 -16.89
N GLY A 680 -6.77 16.09 -17.68
CA GLY A 680 -5.31 16.16 -17.46
C GLY A 680 -4.54 14.89 -17.79
N LEU A 681 -5.25 13.78 -18.03
CA LEU A 681 -4.72 12.47 -18.42
C LEU A 681 -5.12 12.07 -19.83
#